data_AF-A0A936VIT9-F1
#
_entry.id   AF-A0A936VIT9-F1
#
_cell.length_a   1.000
_cell.length_b   1.000
_cell.length_c   1.000
_cell.angle_alpha   90.00
_cell.angle_beta   90.00
_cell.angle_gamma   90.00
#
_symmetry.space_group_name_H-M   'P 1'
#
loop_
_entity.id
_entity.type
_entity.pdbx_description
1 polymer ?
#
loop_
_entity_poly.entity_id
_entity_poly.type
_entity_poly.pdbx_seq_one_letter_code
_entity_poly.pdbx_strand_id
1 'polypeptide(L)'
;MPPMIGRRLSIPDWLAYVNGYQFGSVAPSRLVLHHTFVPTVAQWAGLRSMQNMQRFYAGKGWTSAPHIYAAPDGIWLFTPMKDIGVHAGTGNSGGTGATFWYSIGLETVGDYDRTRPSGAVWEHAKAVIGGLARRLGIAPRQLISFHRDYTNQKSCPGWAITKDWVVGEIEAWLANRPPPPPPPPGPIGTPTPDREALIEALMDESYKRRGEGYNSDWAFHQYAVQNSMGFPFGRSAPLQSGGKAYTFQPFARDTLFNEVPNWGDVRRLSDLLGGSIPPSGLGRALLEATYRAGGATFHADWVFHQYALASKLGPPLGENALVTVDGVQYSFQPFALDTLFNRVPNWSDVRRLSELAGTADPATVRLRDTLLTQTYARSGAIYHPDWAFHQLARAWNLGAPLSESYRLATGAAQYGIQVYATDTLYNIVPAWNDVRRLSQLVPALAARPAVLSMRDERPMPALGDVPTAPPAGAQAEPAPAAFHILQYSPRSATPAAFSSRSGSKIGLIVLHGDAGPAERSLAAMTAIAAGAMTHYYVASDGAIYQLLDDALAAWHAGLAEWRGRRQNINRVSLGLAIERGPAGYTEPQLRGLAWLAQTLCARYHLPAGAVLRWGDLSPRDAADLADFPWAEFIQRISVR
;
A
#
# COMPACT_ATOMS: atom_id res chain seq x y z
N MET A 1 -12.98 -8.97 -10.53
CA MET A 1 -12.05 -8.69 -11.65
C MET A 1 -12.24 -7.24 -12.06
N PRO A 2 -11.19 -6.49 -12.42
CA PRO A 2 -11.35 -5.11 -12.86
C PRO A 2 -12.28 -5.07 -14.07
N PRO A 3 -13.21 -4.10 -14.15
CA PRO A 3 -14.18 -4.03 -15.22
C PRO A 3 -13.44 -3.77 -16.52
N MET A 4 -13.84 -4.50 -17.55
CA MET A 4 -13.20 -4.46 -18.86
C MET A 4 -14.29 -4.19 -19.89
N ILE A 5 -14.14 -3.09 -20.64
CA ILE A 5 -15.01 -2.79 -21.78
C ILE A 5 -14.91 -3.94 -22.80
N GLY A 6 -13.70 -4.48 -23.02
CA GLY A 6 -13.48 -5.69 -23.81
C GLY A 6 -13.84 -5.51 -25.28
N ARG A 7 -13.92 -4.27 -25.75
CA ARG A 7 -14.27 -3.92 -27.13
C ARG A 7 -13.00 -3.62 -27.92
N ARG A 8 -12.87 -4.26 -29.08
CA ARG A 8 -11.84 -3.97 -30.08
C ARG A 8 -12.35 -2.93 -31.07
N LEU A 9 -11.51 -1.97 -31.42
CA LEU A 9 -11.78 -0.92 -32.39
C LEU A 9 -10.71 -0.93 -33.49
N SER A 10 -11.13 -0.60 -34.71
CA SER A 10 -10.22 -0.19 -35.78
C SER A 10 -9.70 1.23 -35.51
N ILE A 11 -8.69 1.70 -36.26
CA ILE A 11 -8.21 3.09 -36.15
C ILE A 11 -9.35 4.10 -36.43
N PRO A 12 -10.13 4.00 -37.52
CA PRO A 12 -11.27 4.89 -37.74
C PRO A 12 -12.30 4.87 -36.61
N ASP A 13 -12.67 3.68 -36.11
CA ASP A 13 -13.64 3.55 -35.02
C ASP A 13 -13.13 4.16 -33.71
N TRP A 14 -11.83 3.99 -33.43
CA TRP A 14 -11.17 4.63 -32.29
C TRP A 14 -11.19 6.15 -32.39
N LEU A 15 -10.86 6.71 -33.55
CA LEU A 15 -10.85 8.16 -33.75
C LEU A 15 -12.26 8.75 -33.60
N ALA A 16 -13.29 8.06 -34.11
CA ALA A 16 -14.68 8.44 -33.88
C ALA A 16 -15.06 8.33 -32.39
N TYR A 17 -14.66 7.23 -31.73
CA TYR A 17 -14.94 6.97 -30.32
C TYR A 17 -14.35 8.04 -29.40
N VAL A 18 -13.05 8.36 -29.55
CA VAL A 18 -12.37 9.35 -28.71
C VAL A 18 -12.88 10.76 -28.99
N ASN A 19 -13.24 11.08 -30.24
CA ASN A 19 -13.80 12.39 -30.59
C ASN A 19 -15.12 12.65 -29.83
N GLY A 20 -16.00 11.65 -29.77
CA GLY A 20 -17.28 11.72 -29.05
C GLY A 20 -17.23 11.37 -27.56
N TYR A 21 -16.07 11.00 -27.01
CA TYR A 21 -15.99 10.50 -25.63
C TYR A 21 -16.24 11.62 -24.60
N GLN A 22 -17.04 11.29 -23.58
CA GLN A 22 -17.33 12.15 -22.43
C GLN A 22 -16.48 11.74 -21.24
N PHE A 23 -15.45 12.52 -20.94
CA PHE A 23 -14.51 12.26 -19.83
C PHE A 23 -15.07 12.57 -18.43
N GLY A 24 -16.29 13.12 -18.34
CA GLY A 24 -16.89 13.56 -17.08
C GLY A 24 -16.47 14.98 -16.71
N SER A 25 -16.55 15.30 -15.41
CA SER A 25 -16.25 16.63 -14.87
C SER A 25 -14.76 17.00 -14.91
N VAL A 26 -13.88 16.00 -15.00
CA VAL A 26 -12.43 16.18 -15.13
C VAL A 26 -11.93 15.39 -16.33
N ALA A 27 -11.32 16.07 -17.29
CA ALA A 27 -10.66 15.41 -18.42
C ALA A 27 -9.26 14.92 -18.02
N PRO A 28 -8.77 13.81 -18.62
CA PRO A 28 -7.40 13.38 -18.41
C PRO A 28 -6.46 14.44 -19.00
N SER A 29 -5.32 14.65 -18.35
CA SER A 29 -4.30 15.63 -18.80
C SER A 29 -2.99 14.97 -19.23
N ARG A 30 -2.88 13.65 -19.09
CA ARG A 30 -1.65 12.88 -19.31
C ARG A 30 -1.99 11.51 -19.91
N LEU A 31 -1.02 10.92 -20.59
CA LEU A 31 -1.02 9.52 -21.03
C LEU A 31 0.27 8.86 -20.54
N VAL A 32 0.14 7.67 -19.97
CA VAL A 32 1.31 6.86 -19.58
C VAL A 32 1.43 5.70 -20.55
N LEU A 33 2.53 5.68 -21.31
CA LEU A 33 2.85 4.60 -22.24
C LEU A 33 3.49 3.44 -21.49
N HIS A 34 2.98 2.25 -21.77
CA HIS A 34 3.44 0.97 -21.26
C HIS A 34 3.74 0.00 -22.39
N HIS A 35 4.48 -1.05 -22.09
CA HIS A 35 4.47 -2.28 -22.87
C HIS A 35 3.93 -3.40 -22.00
N THR A 36 3.32 -4.40 -22.62
CA THR A 36 2.79 -5.53 -21.84
C THR A 36 3.91 -6.38 -21.25
N PHE A 37 5.08 -6.44 -21.91
CA PHE A 37 6.16 -7.42 -21.71
C PHE A 37 5.69 -8.85 -21.97
N VAL A 38 4.62 -9.27 -21.28
CA VAL A 38 3.80 -10.46 -21.54
C VAL A 38 2.33 -10.05 -21.50
N PRO A 39 1.51 -10.37 -22.52
CA PRO A 39 1.85 -11.17 -23.71
C PRO A 39 2.71 -10.41 -24.72
N THR A 40 3.58 -11.14 -25.43
CA THR A 40 4.22 -10.64 -26.65
C THR A 40 3.25 -10.64 -27.82
N VAL A 41 3.63 -10.02 -28.95
CA VAL A 41 2.84 -10.05 -30.20
C VAL A 41 2.48 -11.48 -30.62
N ALA A 42 3.42 -12.42 -30.51
CA ALA A 42 3.21 -13.83 -30.86
C ALA A 42 2.27 -14.56 -29.88
N GLN A 43 2.20 -14.10 -28.64
CA GLN A 43 1.32 -14.67 -27.60
C GLN A 43 -0.07 -14.03 -27.60
N TRP A 44 -0.28 -12.99 -28.42
CA TRP A 44 -1.54 -12.29 -28.46
C TRP A 44 -2.65 -13.14 -29.11
N ALA A 45 -3.78 -13.22 -28.43
CA ALA A 45 -4.95 -14.02 -28.81
C ALA A 45 -6.25 -13.21 -28.71
N GLY A 46 -6.19 -11.91 -29.02
CA GLY A 46 -7.34 -11.01 -29.04
C GLY A 46 -8.05 -10.92 -27.68
N LEU A 47 -9.37 -11.11 -27.69
CA LEU A 47 -10.19 -11.06 -26.48
C LEU A 47 -9.71 -12.03 -25.38
N ARG A 48 -9.14 -13.18 -25.77
CA ARG A 48 -8.61 -14.15 -24.79
C ARG A 48 -7.44 -13.57 -24.01
N SER A 49 -6.53 -12.85 -24.67
CA SER A 49 -5.43 -12.14 -24.00
C SER A 49 -5.97 -11.05 -23.09
N MET A 50 -6.97 -10.28 -23.54
CA MET A 50 -7.63 -9.26 -22.72
C MET A 50 -8.25 -9.85 -21.44
N GLN A 51 -8.97 -10.96 -21.55
CA GLN A 51 -9.54 -11.69 -20.42
C GLN A 51 -8.46 -12.29 -19.49
N ASN A 52 -7.35 -12.78 -20.04
CA ASN A 52 -6.23 -13.28 -19.24
C ASN A 52 -5.56 -12.15 -18.45
N MET A 53 -5.33 -11.00 -19.08
CA MET A 53 -4.82 -9.81 -18.41
C MET A 53 -5.81 -9.31 -17.35
N GLN A 54 -7.12 -9.34 -17.64
CA GLN A 54 -8.15 -9.03 -16.65
C GLN A 54 -8.09 -9.93 -15.42
N ARG A 55 -7.89 -11.24 -15.59
CA ARG A 55 -7.69 -12.18 -14.48
C ARG A 55 -6.39 -11.91 -13.74
N PHE A 56 -5.31 -11.59 -14.46
CA PHE A 56 -4.03 -11.23 -13.86
C PHE A 56 -4.13 -9.98 -12.97
N TYR A 57 -4.72 -8.89 -13.47
CA TYR A 57 -4.95 -7.68 -12.67
C TYR A 57 -5.91 -7.94 -11.51
N ALA A 58 -6.93 -8.78 -11.70
CA ALA A 58 -7.79 -9.23 -10.60
C ALA A 58 -7.02 -9.99 -9.52
N GLY A 59 -6.08 -10.86 -9.91
CA GLY A 59 -5.21 -11.60 -9.01
C GLY A 59 -4.28 -10.68 -8.21
N LYS A 60 -3.93 -9.52 -8.76
CA LYS A 60 -3.20 -8.44 -8.06
C LYS A 60 -4.09 -7.57 -7.16
N GLY A 61 -5.39 -7.86 -7.07
CA GLY A 61 -6.35 -7.04 -6.32
C GLY A 61 -6.66 -5.69 -6.96
N TRP A 62 -6.27 -5.47 -8.22
CA TRP A 62 -6.52 -4.21 -8.91
C TRP A 62 -8.00 -4.05 -9.23
N THR A 63 -8.52 -2.88 -8.88
CA THR A 63 -9.93 -2.56 -9.03
C THR A 63 -10.22 -1.92 -10.39
N SER A 64 -9.24 -1.32 -11.06
CA SER A 64 -9.23 -0.96 -12.49
C SER A 64 -7.94 -1.45 -13.15
N ALA A 65 -7.81 -1.29 -14.45
CA ALA A 65 -6.63 -1.70 -15.22
C ALA A 65 -6.13 -0.52 -16.07
N PRO A 66 -5.07 -0.68 -16.89
CA PRO A 66 -4.79 0.26 -17.97
C PRO A 66 -6.04 0.48 -18.84
N HIS A 67 -6.16 1.63 -19.47
CA HIS A 67 -7.40 2.00 -20.17
C HIS A 67 -7.48 1.36 -21.54
N ILE A 68 -6.34 1.27 -22.23
CA ILE A 68 -6.29 0.96 -23.67
C ILE A 68 -5.11 0.02 -23.94
N TYR A 69 -5.29 -0.92 -24.86
CA TYR A 69 -4.22 -1.78 -25.39
C TYR A 69 -4.12 -1.59 -26.90
N ALA A 70 -2.93 -1.22 -27.37
CA ALA A 70 -2.57 -1.28 -28.77
C ALA A 70 -2.05 -2.68 -29.09
N ALA A 71 -2.86 -3.47 -29.79
CA ALA A 71 -2.62 -4.89 -30.05
C ALA A 71 -2.41 -5.15 -31.56
N PRO A 72 -1.88 -6.32 -31.97
CA PRO A 72 -1.68 -6.60 -33.40
C PRO A 72 -2.99 -6.68 -34.19
N ASP A 73 -4.12 -6.94 -33.53
CA ASP A 73 -5.44 -7.11 -34.17
C ASP A 73 -6.38 -5.90 -34.00
N GLY A 74 -6.00 -4.87 -33.25
CA GLY A 74 -6.80 -3.65 -33.06
C GLY A 74 -6.46 -2.86 -31.79
N ILE A 75 -7.26 -1.83 -31.53
CA ILE A 75 -7.22 -1.03 -30.29
C ILE A 75 -8.27 -1.59 -29.32
N TRP A 76 -7.84 -2.14 -28.20
CA TRP A 76 -8.75 -2.72 -27.22
C TRP A 76 -9.00 -1.76 -26.06
N LEU A 77 -10.27 -1.55 -25.76
CA LEU A 77 -10.72 -0.78 -24.62
C LEU A 77 -10.83 -1.67 -23.38
N PHE A 78 -10.34 -1.17 -22.25
CA PHE A 78 -10.35 -1.89 -20.98
C PHE A 78 -11.04 -1.05 -19.89
N THR A 79 -10.33 -0.17 -19.18
CA THR A 79 -10.96 0.75 -18.22
C THR A 79 -11.58 1.94 -18.96
N PRO A 80 -12.82 2.36 -18.64
CA PRO A 80 -13.38 3.60 -19.17
C PRO A 80 -12.46 4.80 -18.92
N MET A 81 -12.19 5.61 -19.94
CA MET A 81 -11.27 6.76 -19.83
C MET A 81 -11.79 7.91 -18.96
N LYS A 82 -13.04 7.87 -18.50
CA LYS A 82 -13.57 8.80 -17.47
C LYS A 82 -13.21 8.40 -16.04
N ASP A 83 -12.82 7.14 -15.85
CA ASP A 83 -12.47 6.57 -14.55
C ASP A 83 -10.95 6.52 -14.39
N ILE A 84 -10.45 6.47 -13.16
CA ILE A 84 -9.01 6.33 -12.90
C ILE A 84 -8.60 4.87 -13.11
N GLY A 85 -7.70 4.63 -14.07
CA GLY A 85 -7.05 3.34 -14.29
C GLY A 85 -5.94 3.03 -13.28
N VAL A 86 -5.60 1.75 -13.15
CA VAL A 86 -4.38 1.31 -12.44
C VAL A 86 -3.36 0.83 -13.46
N HIS A 87 -2.24 1.54 -13.57
CA HIS A 87 -1.19 1.18 -14.53
C HIS A 87 0.22 1.66 -14.13
N ALA A 88 0.36 2.79 -13.42
CA ALA A 88 1.66 3.45 -13.17
C ALA A 88 1.85 4.02 -11.75
N GLY A 89 1.17 3.51 -10.73
CA GLY A 89 1.31 3.99 -9.34
C GLY A 89 0.95 5.49 -9.22
N THR A 90 1.91 6.33 -8.81
CA THR A 90 1.75 7.80 -8.76
C THR A 90 1.45 8.43 -10.12
N GLY A 91 1.70 7.71 -11.22
CA GLY A 91 1.31 8.13 -12.56
C GLY A 91 -0.19 7.99 -12.86
N ASN A 92 -0.98 7.27 -12.05
CA ASN A 92 -2.41 7.07 -12.31
C ASN A 92 -3.21 8.38 -12.13
N SER A 93 -2.96 9.09 -11.02
CA SER A 93 -3.66 10.33 -10.66
C SER A 93 -2.92 11.08 -9.55
N GLY A 94 -3.21 12.36 -9.40
CA GLY A 94 -2.68 13.19 -8.32
C GLY A 94 -3.34 14.58 -8.26
N GLY A 95 -2.79 15.44 -7.42
CA GLY A 95 -3.15 16.85 -7.34
C GLY A 95 -1.98 17.75 -7.71
N THR A 96 -2.26 18.89 -8.34
CA THR A 96 -1.30 20.00 -8.46
C THR A 96 -1.99 21.25 -7.94
N GLY A 97 -1.65 21.66 -6.71
CA GLY A 97 -2.45 22.63 -5.97
C GLY A 97 -3.85 22.07 -5.66
N ALA A 98 -4.90 22.84 -5.95
CA ALA A 98 -6.29 22.39 -5.79
C ALA A 98 -6.84 21.59 -6.99
N THR A 99 -6.06 21.45 -8.07
CA THR A 99 -6.52 20.81 -9.31
C THR A 99 -6.20 19.32 -9.30
N PHE A 100 -7.25 18.50 -9.27
CA PHE A 100 -7.15 17.05 -9.47
C PHE A 100 -6.80 16.72 -10.92
N TRP A 101 -5.93 15.74 -11.12
CA TRP A 101 -5.58 15.21 -12.43
C TRP A 101 -5.50 13.68 -12.40
N TYR A 102 -5.75 13.07 -13.56
CA TYR A 102 -5.45 11.66 -13.81
C TYR A 102 -4.92 11.46 -15.23
N SER A 103 -4.43 10.26 -15.50
CA SER A 103 -3.81 9.92 -16.78
C SER A 103 -4.45 8.68 -17.41
N ILE A 104 -4.26 8.54 -18.72
CA ILE A 104 -4.66 7.37 -19.49
C ILE A 104 -3.48 6.42 -19.65
N GLY A 105 -3.49 5.26 -19.00
CA GLY A 105 -2.59 4.16 -19.30
C GLY A 105 -2.86 3.49 -20.64
N LEU A 106 -1.87 3.51 -21.54
CA LEU A 106 -1.85 2.82 -22.84
C LEU A 106 -0.81 1.70 -22.82
N GLU A 107 -1.26 0.46 -23.00
CA GLU A 107 -0.43 -0.74 -23.10
C GLU A 107 -0.11 -1.08 -24.55
N THR A 108 1.17 -1.18 -24.87
CA THR A 108 1.65 -1.57 -26.21
C THR A 108 2.00 -3.05 -26.19
N VAL A 109 1.29 -3.89 -26.94
CA VAL A 109 1.45 -5.36 -26.84
C VAL A 109 2.80 -5.81 -27.39
N GLY A 110 3.71 -6.21 -26.52
CA GLY A 110 5.05 -6.65 -26.88
C GLY A 110 6.08 -6.51 -25.75
N ASP A 111 7.27 -7.03 -25.99
CA ASP A 111 8.48 -6.69 -25.26
C ASP A 111 9.33 -5.79 -26.16
N TYR A 112 9.69 -4.63 -25.62
CA TYR A 112 10.39 -3.57 -26.36
C TYR A 112 11.66 -3.12 -25.63
N ASP A 113 12.21 -3.98 -24.78
CA ASP A 113 13.51 -3.71 -24.14
C ASP A 113 14.65 -3.67 -25.15
N ARG A 114 14.53 -4.39 -26.28
CA ARG A 114 15.61 -4.49 -27.28
C ARG A 114 15.22 -3.95 -28.64
N THR A 115 13.96 -4.09 -29.03
CA THR A 115 13.45 -3.72 -30.35
C THR A 115 12.28 -2.76 -30.20
N ARG A 116 12.11 -1.85 -31.16
CA ARG A 116 10.99 -0.90 -31.14
C ARG A 116 9.70 -1.59 -31.57
N PRO A 117 8.53 -1.11 -31.09
CA PRO A 117 7.26 -1.48 -31.70
C PRO A 117 7.25 -1.09 -33.17
N SER A 118 6.61 -1.92 -33.99
CA SER A 118 6.45 -1.71 -35.43
C SER A 118 5.13 -2.32 -35.91
N GLY A 119 4.81 -2.10 -37.19
CA GLY A 119 3.61 -2.65 -37.82
C GLY A 119 2.31 -2.23 -37.12
N ALA A 120 1.31 -3.11 -37.15
CA ALA A 120 -0.04 -2.81 -36.66
C ALA A 120 -0.09 -2.34 -35.20
N VAL A 121 0.69 -2.95 -34.30
CA VAL A 121 0.75 -2.55 -32.89
C VAL A 121 1.16 -1.08 -32.75
N TRP A 122 2.18 -0.66 -33.51
CA TRP A 122 2.65 0.72 -33.44
C TRP A 122 1.68 1.70 -34.09
N GLU A 123 1.07 1.34 -35.24
CA GLU A 123 0.03 2.17 -35.86
C GLU A 123 -1.17 2.38 -34.94
N HIS A 124 -1.58 1.34 -34.21
CA HIS A 124 -2.64 1.45 -33.18
C HIS A 124 -2.22 2.36 -32.02
N ALA A 125 -0.98 2.23 -31.51
CA ALA A 125 -0.48 3.11 -30.45
C ALA A 125 -0.43 4.57 -30.91
N LYS A 126 0.03 4.84 -32.15
CA LYS A 126 0.05 6.19 -32.73
C LYS A 126 -1.35 6.78 -32.84
N ALA A 127 -2.33 6.00 -33.30
CA ALA A 127 -3.73 6.43 -33.37
C ALA A 127 -4.31 6.77 -31.99
N VAL A 128 -3.97 6.00 -30.94
CA VAL A 128 -4.40 6.28 -29.56
C VAL A 128 -3.80 7.59 -29.06
N ILE A 129 -2.49 7.73 -29.12
CA ILE A 129 -1.78 8.90 -28.58
C ILE A 129 -2.15 10.16 -29.37
N GLY A 130 -2.11 10.10 -30.71
CA GLY A 130 -2.47 11.22 -31.58
C GLY A 130 -3.95 11.60 -31.47
N GLY A 131 -4.85 10.61 -31.38
CA GLY A 131 -6.28 10.85 -31.16
C GLY A 131 -6.57 11.57 -29.85
N LEU A 132 -5.94 11.16 -28.76
CA LEU A 132 -6.06 11.82 -27.45
C LEU A 132 -5.43 13.21 -27.44
N ALA A 133 -4.25 13.39 -28.03
CA ALA A 133 -3.59 14.69 -28.16
C ALA A 133 -4.49 15.70 -28.88
N ARG A 134 -5.07 15.31 -30.03
CA ARG A 134 -6.02 16.13 -30.77
C ARG A 134 -7.29 16.42 -29.96
N ARG A 135 -7.87 15.41 -29.30
CA ARG A 135 -9.13 15.54 -28.56
C ARG A 135 -9.03 16.40 -27.30
N LEU A 136 -7.90 16.35 -26.60
CA LEU A 136 -7.66 17.07 -25.36
C LEU A 136 -7.02 18.45 -25.62
N GLY A 137 -6.54 18.72 -26.83
CA GLY A 137 -5.82 19.96 -27.17
C GLY A 137 -4.45 20.05 -26.49
N ILE A 138 -3.80 18.90 -26.22
CA ILE A 138 -2.52 18.82 -25.51
C ILE A 138 -1.44 18.37 -26.49
N ALA A 139 -0.32 19.08 -26.56
CA ALA A 139 0.79 18.72 -27.44
C ALA A 139 1.39 17.35 -27.03
N PRO A 140 1.84 16.51 -27.99
CA PRO A 140 2.38 15.17 -27.68
C PRO A 140 3.46 15.18 -26.60
N ARG A 141 4.42 16.12 -26.66
CA ARG A 141 5.50 16.26 -25.67
C ARG A 141 5.00 16.56 -24.24
N GLN A 142 3.84 17.20 -24.10
CA GLN A 142 3.20 17.50 -22.81
C GLN A 142 2.30 16.35 -22.33
N LEU A 143 1.66 15.64 -23.27
CA LEU A 143 0.74 14.55 -22.96
C LEU A 143 1.47 13.28 -22.52
N ILE A 144 2.61 12.96 -23.14
CA ILE A 144 3.24 11.63 -23.06
C ILE A 144 4.23 11.52 -21.89
N SER A 145 3.93 10.59 -21.00
CA SER A 145 4.84 10.05 -19.99
C SER A 145 5.05 8.55 -20.19
N PHE A 146 6.12 8.01 -19.62
CA PHE A 146 6.40 6.57 -19.56
C PHE A 146 6.14 6.01 -18.17
N HIS A 147 5.86 4.71 -18.05
CA HIS A 147 5.76 4.07 -16.72
C HIS A 147 7.02 4.32 -15.88
N ARG A 148 8.20 4.17 -16.49
CA ARG A 148 9.49 4.47 -15.84
C ARG A 148 9.68 5.92 -15.39
N ASP A 149 8.86 6.87 -15.85
CA ASP A 149 8.91 8.24 -15.34
C ASP A 149 8.35 8.36 -13.91
N TYR A 150 7.55 7.36 -13.48
CA TYR A 150 6.89 7.30 -12.17
C TYR A 150 7.50 6.26 -11.23
N THR A 151 8.43 5.44 -11.72
CA THR A 151 9.18 4.47 -10.93
C THR A 151 10.53 4.17 -11.58
N ASN A 152 11.60 4.20 -10.78
CA ASN A 152 12.97 3.91 -11.27
C ASN A 152 13.28 2.41 -11.34
N GLN A 153 12.29 1.55 -11.14
CA GLN A 153 12.48 0.10 -11.00
C GLN A 153 12.06 -0.72 -12.23
N LYS A 154 11.54 -0.07 -13.28
CA LYS A 154 10.91 -0.76 -14.41
C LYS A 154 11.50 -0.34 -15.76
N SER A 155 11.67 -1.31 -16.65
CA SER A 155 12.08 -1.09 -18.04
C SER A 155 10.93 -0.66 -18.95
N CYS A 156 9.70 -0.49 -18.44
CA CYS A 156 8.49 -0.18 -19.20
C CYS A 156 8.42 1.30 -19.65
N PRO A 157 8.08 1.63 -20.93
CA PRO A 157 7.52 0.76 -21.98
C PRO A 157 8.52 0.02 -22.88
N GLY A 158 9.75 -0.19 -22.43
CA GLY A 158 10.82 -0.84 -23.17
C GLY A 158 12.00 0.09 -23.45
N TRP A 159 13.25 -0.33 -23.20
CA TRP A 159 14.45 0.52 -23.41
C TRP A 159 14.67 0.97 -24.86
N ALA A 160 14.15 0.26 -25.86
CA ALA A 160 14.23 0.69 -27.25
C ALA A 160 13.35 1.92 -27.55
N ILE A 161 12.39 2.23 -26.67
CA ILE A 161 11.45 3.35 -26.77
C ILE A 161 11.99 4.57 -26.02
N THR A 162 12.33 5.62 -26.77
CA THR A 162 12.77 6.93 -26.23
C THR A 162 11.69 7.99 -26.42
N LYS A 163 11.68 9.02 -25.56
CA LYS A 163 10.66 10.09 -25.64
C LYS A 163 10.72 10.84 -26.98
N ASP A 164 11.91 11.21 -27.42
CA ASP A 164 12.06 11.96 -28.67
C ASP A 164 11.64 11.14 -29.89
N TRP A 165 11.89 9.82 -29.88
CA TRP A 165 11.38 8.94 -30.94
C TRP A 165 9.85 8.93 -30.96
N VAL A 166 9.20 8.65 -29.82
CA VAL A 166 7.73 8.60 -29.75
C VAL A 166 7.12 9.93 -30.14
N VAL A 167 7.61 11.05 -29.59
CA VAL A 167 7.09 12.39 -29.89
C VAL A 167 7.23 12.69 -31.38
N GLY A 168 8.39 12.41 -31.99
CA GLY A 168 8.60 12.62 -33.42
C GLY A 168 7.66 11.79 -34.30
N GLU A 169 7.44 10.52 -33.94
CA GLU A 169 6.47 9.64 -34.62
C GLU A 169 5.04 10.16 -34.53
N ILE A 170 4.60 10.62 -33.36
CA ILE A 170 3.24 11.13 -33.15
C ILE A 170 3.03 12.47 -33.83
N GLU A 171 3.99 13.39 -33.76
CA GLU A 171 3.91 14.68 -34.45
C GLU A 171 3.85 14.49 -35.97
N ALA A 172 4.64 13.56 -36.52
CA ALA A 172 4.59 13.22 -37.92
C ALA A 172 3.25 12.57 -38.32
N TRP A 173 2.73 11.67 -37.50
CA TRP A 173 1.41 11.06 -37.69
C TRP A 173 0.28 12.11 -37.67
N LEU A 174 0.31 13.04 -36.71
CA LEU A 174 -0.66 14.14 -36.61
C LEU A 174 -0.61 15.10 -37.81
N ALA A 175 0.59 15.34 -38.34
CA ALA A 175 0.83 16.19 -39.51
C ALA A 175 0.70 15.44 -40.84
N ASN A 176 0.36 14.15 -40.84
CA ASN A 176 0.27 13.29 -42.01
C ASN A 176 1.54 13.35 -42.90
N ARG A 177 2.72 13.24 -42.27
CA ARG A 177 4.03 13.26 -42.94
C ARG A 177 4.90 12.07 -42.50
N PRO A 178 5.97 11.75 -43.25
CA PRO A 178 6.93 10.74 -42.82
C PRO A 178 7.57 11.10 -41.46
N PRO A 179 7.76 10.13 -40.56
CA PRO A 179 8.45 10.38 -39.31
C PRO A 179 9.92 10.71 -39.53
N PRO A 180 10.54 11.47 -38.61
CA PRO A 180 11.97 11.73 -38.67
C PRO A 180 12.77 10.43 -38.51
N PRO A 181 14.04 10.38 -38.98
CA PRO A 181 14.93 9.25 -38.71
C PRO A 181 14.96 8.97 -37.20
N PRO A 182 14.79 7.71 -36.79
CA PRO A 182 14.63 7.44 -35.39
C PRO A 182 15.97 7.63 -34.66
N PRO A 183 15.99 8.31 -33.50
CA PRO A 183 17.22 8.48 -32.72
C PRO A 183 17.78 7.11 -32.30
N PRO A 184 19.02 6.99 -31.80
CA PRO A 184 19.51 5.73 -31.22
C PRO A 184 18.60 5.25 -30.06
N PRO A 185 18.46 3.92 -29.85
CA PRO A 185 17.71 3.38 -28.71
C PRO A 185 18.35 3.79 -27.38
N GLY A 186 17.55 3.84 -26.32
CA GLY A 186 18.06 4.16 -24.98
C GLY A 186 18.95 3.04 -24.41
N PRO A 187 19.72 3.31 -23.34
CA PRO A 187 20.52 2.28 -22.66
C PRO A 187 19.62 1.17 -22.10
N ILE A 188 19.94 -0.10 -22.38
CA ILE A 188 19.19 -1.28 -21.92
C ILE A 188 19.60 -1.67 -20.49
N GLY A 189 18.68 -1.61 -19.52
CA GLY A 189 18.88 -2.04 -18.12
C GLY A 189 18.20 -3.38 -17.78
N THR A 190 18.80 -4.21 -16.92
CA THR A 190 18.37 -5.61 -16.62
C THR A 190 17.75 -5.82 -15.22
N PRO A 191 16.47 -6.25 -15.13
CA PRO A 191 16.02 -7.23 -14.10
C PRO A 191 15.04 -8.34 -14.60
N THR A 192 15.00 -9.51 -13.94
CA THR A 192 14.14 -10.70 -14.21
C THR A 192 13.03 -10.91 -13.14
N PRO A 193 11.93 -11.68 -13.41
CA PRO A 193 10.79 -11.88 -12.49
C PRO A 193 11.10 -12.41 -11.08
N ASP A 194 12.08 -13.30 -10.91
CA ASP A 194 12.51 -13.80 -9.58
C ASP A 194 13.10 -12.70 -8.68
N ARG A 195 13.63 -11.64 -9.31
CA ARG A 195 14.18 -10.48 -8.61
C ARG A 195 13.08 -9.59 -8.02
N GLU A 196 11.92 -9.50 -8.66
CA GLU A 196 10.78 -8.70 -8.16
C GLU A 196 10.21 -9.31 -6.87
N ALA A 197 9.97 -10.63 -6.86
CA ALA A 197 9.49 -11.35 -5.68
C ALA A 197 10.47 -11.24 -4.50
N LEU A 198 11.78 -11.27 -4.78
CA LEU A 198 12.80 -11.05 -3.77
C LEU A 198 12.78 -9.61 -3.23
N ILE A 199 12.63 -8.60 -4.09
CA ILE A 199 12.53 -7.19 -3.65
C ILE A 199 11.31 -6.99 -2.75
N GLU A 200 10.15 -7.50 -3.13
CA GLU A 200 8.91 -7.36 -2.34
C GLU A 200 9.06 -8.02 -0.96
N ALA A 201 9.56 -9.25 -0.92
CA ALA A 201 9.73 -9.97 0.33
C ALA A 201 10.77 -9.30 1.25
N LEU A 202 11.92 -8.86 0.69
CA LEU A 202 12.93 -8.14 1.46
C LEU A 202 12.42 -6.79 1.97
N MET A 203 11.68 -6.02 1.16
CA MET A 203 11.08 -4.76 1.60
C MET A 203 10.06 -4.97 2.72
N ASP A 204 9.19 -5.97 2.59
CA ASP A 204 8.19 -6.29 3.60
C ASP A 204 8.83 -6.73 4.91
N GLU A 205 9.82 -7.62 4.86
CA GLU A 205 10.63 -8.03 6.01
C GLU A 205 11.34 -6.84 6.66
N SER A 206 11.85 -5.90 5.88
CA SER A 206 12.55 -4.72 6.39
C SER A 206 11.65 -3.77 7.18
N TYR A 207 10.37 -3.66 6.79
CA TYR A 207 9.41 -2.76 7.45
C TYR A 207 8.71 -3.43 8.65
N LYS A 208 8.38 -4.74 8.56
CA LYS A 208 7.65 -5.46 9.61
C LYS A 208 8.37 -5.50 10.96
N ARG A 209 9.71 -5.39 11.00
CA ARG A 209 10.52 -5.53 12.22
C ARG A 209 10.18 -4.52 13.32
N ARG A 210 9.54 -3.39 12.97
CA ARG A 210 9.10 -2.37 13.93
C ARG A 210 7.59 -2.10 13.90
N GLY A 211 6.82 -3.06 13.37
CA GLY A 211 5.40 -3.20 13.67
C GLY A 211 4.42 -3.06 12.50
N GLU A 212 4.88 -2.70 11.29
CA GLU A 212 4.00 -2.55 10.11
C GLU A 212 4.75 -3.01 8.85
N GLY A 213 4.09 -3.79 7.98
CA GLY A 213 4.71 -4.22 6.72
C GLY A 213 4.85 -3.11 5.70
N TYR A 214 5.65 -3.37 4.65
CA TYR A 214 5.83 -2.37 3.59
C TYR A 214 4.51 -2.15 2.85
N ASN A 215 4.19 -0.89 2.59
CA ASN A 215 2.98 -0.50 1.89
C ASN A 215 3.32 0.62 0.90
N SER A 216 3.31 0.28 -0.39
CA SER A 216 3.64 1.20 -1.47
C SER A 216 2.63 2.32 -1.67
N ASP A 217 1.44 2.24 -1.06
CA ASP A 217 0.39 3.26 -1.15
C ASP A 217 0.45 4.28 -0.01
N TRP A 218 1.27 4.03 1.01
CA TRP A 218 1.40 4.92 2.17
C TRP A 218 2.42 6.03 1.91
N ALA A 219 2.00 7.28 2.16
CA ALA A 219 2.81 8.46 1.86
C ALA A 219 4.18 8.46 2.55
N PHE A 220 4.25 8.06 3.83
CA PHE A 220 5.54 7.94 4.55
C PHE A 220 6.45 6.87 3.94
N HIS A 221 5.92 5.73 3.54
CA HIS A 221 6.71 4.64 2.96
C HIS A 221 7.24 5.04 1.57
N GLN A 222 6.42 5.68 0.75
CA GLN A 222 6.85 6.23 -0.54
C GLN A 222 7.96 7.29 -0.36
N TYR A 223 7.73 8.25 0.54
CA TYR A 223 8.71 9.30 0.83
C TYR A 223 10.02 8.69 1.35
N ALA A 224 9.93 7.68 2.23
CA ALA A 224 11.08 6.99 2.79
C ALA A 224 11.95 6.32 1.72
N VAL A 225 11.32 5.61 0.78
CA VAL A 225 12.03 4.98 -0.35
C VAL A 225 12.63 6.04 -1.28
N GLN A 226 11.86 7.07 -1.64
CA GLN A 226 12.31 8.14 -2.55
C GLN A 226 13.50 8.92 -2.01
N ASN A 227 13.54 9.15 -0.68
CA ASN A 227 14.55 9.97 -0.03
C ASN A 227 15.59 9.16 0.74
N SER A 228 15.64 7.82 0.54
CA SER A 228 16.61 6.93 1.18
C SER A 228 16.65 7.07 2.71
N MET A 229 15.47 7.16 3.34
CA MET A 229 15.32 7.41 4.79
C MET A 229 15.71 6.22 5.67
N GLY A 230 16.04 5.07 5.07
CA GLY A 230 16.22 3.79 5.76
C GLY A 230 14.88 3.20 6.21
N PHE A 231 14.92 2.22 7.12
CA PHE A 231 13.73 1.50 7.57
C PHE A 231 13.10 2.11 8.83
N PRO A 232 11.82 1.80 9.10
CA PRO A 232 11.12 2.32 10.26
C PRO A 232 11.75 1.88 11.58
N PHE A 233 11.79 2.79 12.55
CA PHE A 233 12.13 2.53 13.95
C PHE A 233 10.90 2.43 14.86
N GLY A 234 9.70 2.58 14.28
CA GLY A 234 8.41 2.37 14.92
C GLY A 234 7.27 2.39 13.91
N ARG A 235 6.09 1.92 14.34
CA ARG A 235 4.84 2.05 13.58
C ARG A 235 4.44 3.51 13.38
N SER A 236 3.63 3.77 12.36
CA SER A 236 2.92 5.04 12.26
C SER A 236 2.01 5.24 13.48
N ALA A 237 2.01 6.44 14.04
CA ALA A 237 1.25 6.75 15.26
C ALA A 237 0.65 8.17 15.21
N PRO A 238 -0.52 8.37 15.85
CA PRO A 238 -1.09 9.70 15.99
C PRO A 238 -0.34 10.53 17.04
N LEU A 239 -0.35 11.84 16.85
CA LEU A 239 0.18 12.83 17.80
C LEU A 239 -0.76 14.04 17.85
N GLN A 240 -1.03 14.56 19.04
CA GLN A 240 -1.76 15.81 19.24
C GLN A 240 -0.80 16.91 19.66
N SER A 241 -0.85 18.07 19.02
CA SER A 241 -0.04 19.23 19.43
C SER A 241 -0.70 20.54 18.97
N GLY A 242 -0.77 21.53 19.87
CA GLY A 242 -1.32 22.85 19.55
C GLY A 242 -2.76 22.82 19.01
N GLY A 243 -3.60 21.90 19.51
CA GLY A 243 -4.99 21.73 19.06
C GLY A 243 -5.16 21.05 17.70
N LYS A 244 -4.07 20.58 17.07
CA LYS A 244 -4.08 19.88 15.79
C LYS A 244 -3.67 18.42 15.95
N ALA A 245 -4.24 17.58 15.08
CA ALA A 245 -3.91 16.18 14.96
C ALA A 245 -2.84 15.97 13.88
N TYR A 246 -1.86 15.13 14.18
CA TYR A 246 -0.78 14.73 13.30
C TYR A 246 -0.67 13.21 13.28
N THR A 247 -0.04 12.69 12.24
CA THR A 247 0.55 11.35 12.24
C THR A 247 2.04 11.45 12.03
N PHE A 248 2.79 10.54 12.62
CA PHE A 248 4.24 10.48 12.47
C PHE A 248 4.73 9.04 12.42
N GLN A 249 5.91 8.83 11.82
CA GLN A 249 6.60 7.56 11.78
C GLN A 249 8.11 7.80 11.79
N PRO A 250 8.84 7.27 12.79
CA PRO A 250 10.30 7.32 12.82
C PRO A 250 10.92 6.40 11.77
N PHE A 251 11.87 6.91 10.99
CA PHE A 251 12.75 6.15 10.11
C PHE A 251 14.21 6.35 10.52
N ALA A 252 15.11 5.50 10.03
CA ALA A 252 16.51 5.52 10.42
C ALA A 252 17.21 6.88 10.28
N ARG A 253 16.85 7.69 9.29
CA ARG A 253 17.47 9.01 9.08
C ARG A 253 16.70 10.18 9.69
N ASP A 254 15.40 10.03 9.89
CA ASP A 254 14.55 11.10 10.39
C ASP A 254 13.16 10.57 10.76
N THR A 255 12.38 11.39 11.45
CA THR A 255 10.96 11.14 11.67
C THR A 255 10.14 11.87 10.62
N LEU A 256 9.29 11.13 9.91
CA LEU A 256 8.31 11.71 8.99
C LEU A 256 7.03 12.04 9.75
N PHE A 257 6.36 13.13 9.39
CA PHE A 257 5.07 13.52 9.95
C PHE A 257 4.21 14.27 8.93
N ASN A 258 2.90 14.29 9.16
CA ASN A 258 1.95 15.12 8.42
C ASN A 258 0.80 15.56 9.36
N GLU A 259 0.18 16.70 9.06
CA GLU A 259 -1.07 17.10 9.71
C GLU A 259 -2.22 16.24 9.19
N VAL A 260 -3.20 15.89 10.04
CA VAL A 260 -4.40 15.15 9.65
C VAL A 260 -5.51 16.15 9.32
N PRO A 261 -6.20 16.04 8.16
CA PRO A 261 -6.21 14.93 7.19
C PRO A 261 -5.28 15.12 5.97
N ASN A 262 -4.24 15.95 6.06
CA ASN A 262 -3.31 16.26 4.97
C ASN A 262 -2.25 15.17 4.75
N TRP A 263 -2.69 13.92 4.50
CA TRP A 263 -1.84 12.73 4.43
C TRP A 263 -0.69 12.79 3.40
N GLY A 264 -0.83 13.60 2.35
CA GLY A 264 0.18 13.77 1.31
C GLY A 264 1.26 14.82 1.62
N ASP A 265 1.07 15.68 2.62
CA ASP A 265 2.04 16.72 3.01
C ASP A 265 3.07 16.14 4.00
N VAL A 266 3.90 15.21 3.50
CA VAL A 266 4.93 14.54 4.29
C VAL A 266 6.10 15.49 4.56
N ARG A 267 6.37 15.71 5.84
CA ARG A 267 7.43 16.58 6.34
C ARG A 267 8.40 15.80 7.21
N ARG A 268 9.62 16.33 7.34
CA ARG A 268 10.69 15.76 8.18
C ARG A 268 10.82 16.52 9.50
N LEU A 269 11.00 15.80 10.59
CA LEU A 269 11.21 16.38 11.90
C LEU A 269 12.48 17.24 11.93
N SER A 270 13.59 16.81 11.30
CA SER A 270 14.81 17.62 11.27
C SER A 270 14.62 18.99 10.59
N ASP A 271 13.79 19.06 9.54
CA ASP A 271 13.45 20.32 8.87
C ASP A 271 12.61 21.23 9.79
N LEU A 272 11.71 20.64 10.60
CA LEU A 272 10.91 21.38 11.59
C LEU A 272 11.75 21.91 12.75
N LEU A 273 12.74 21.14 13.20
CA LEU A 273 13.60 21.51 14.34
C LEU A 273 14.64 22.58 13.98
N GLY A 274 15.04 22.67 12.70
CA GLY A 274 16.04 23.63 12.24
C GLY A 274 17.40 23.48 12.95
N GLY A 275 17.72 22.29 13.45
CA GLY A 275 18.94 22.01 14.22
C GLY A 275 18.89 22.42 15.69
N SER A 276 17.75 22.89 16.21
CA SER A 276 17.58 23.29 17.61
C SER A 276 16.57 22.39 18.33
N ILE A 277 16.72 22.24 19.65
CA ILE A 277 15.73 21.54 20.49
C ILE A 277 14.75 22.60 21.01
N PRO A 278 13.51 22.67 20.50
CA PRO A 278 12.54 23.63 21.00
C PRO A 278 12.10 23.23 22.43
N PRO A 279 11.82 24.21 23.31
CA PRO A 279 11.38 23.91 24.68
C PRO A 279 9.97 23.31 24.73
N SER A 280 9.12 23.55 23.72
CA SER A 280 7.75 23.05 23.63
C SER A 280 7.26 23.03 22.16
N GLY A 281 5.99 22.66 21.95
CA GLY A 281 5.34 22.66 20.63
C GLY A 281 5.52 21.36 19.84
N LEU A 282 5.14 21.41 18.55
CA LEU A 282 5.10 20.23 17.68
C LEU A 282 6.47 19.55 17.54
N GLY A 283 7.53 20.32 17.31
CA GLY A 283 8.89 19.78 17.18
C GLY A 283 9.34 19.05 18.44
N ARG A 284 9.06 19.62 19.62
CA ARG A 284 9.35 18.97 20.91
C ARG A 284 8.56 17.67 21.08
N ALA A 285 7.26 17.70 20.82
CA ALA A 285 6.37 16.55 20.97
C ALA A 285 6.74 15.39 20.02
N LEU A 286 7.06 15.70 18.76
CA LEU A 286 7.53 14.72 17.78
C LEU A 286 8.88 14.12 18.18
N LEU A 287 9.80 14.92 18.73
CA LEU A 287 11.11 14.45 19.18
C LEU A 287 10.97 13.47 20.36
N GLU A 288 10.17 13.82 21.36
CA GLU A 288 9.86 12.91 22.48
C GLU A 288 9.15 11.63 22.02
N ALA A 289 8.21 11.75 21.08
CA ALA A 289 7.50 10.60 20.53
C ALA A 289 8.43 9.69 19.71
N THR A 290 9.39 10.28 19.00
CA THR A 290 10.46 9.57 18.27
C THR A 290 11.33 8.77 19.21
N TYR A 291 11.79 9.38 20.30
CA TYR A 291 12.60 8.69 21.32
C TYR A 291 11.82 7.55 21.98
N ARG A 292 10.55 7.80 22.34
CA ARG A 292 9.67 6.78 22.93
C ARG A 292 9.48 5.59 22.00
N ALA A 293 9.30 5.83 20.69
CA ALA A 293 9.20 4.76 19.69
C ALA A 293 10.49 3.93 19.60
N GLY A 294 11.65 4.58 19.75
CA GLY A 294 12.96 3.95 19.86
C GLY A 294 13.24 3.25 21.19
N GLY A 295 12.31 3.31 22.15
CA GLY A 295 12.46 2.71 23.47
C GLY A 295 13.37 3.50 24.42
N ALA A 296 13.45 4.82 24.26
CA ALA A 296 14.22 5.70 25.12
C ALA A 296 13.42 6.95 25.55
N THR A 297 13.84 7.59 26.62
CA THR A 297 13.30 8.88 27.07
C THR A 297 14.13 10.03 26.53
N PHE A 298 13.49 11.08 26.00
CA PHE A 298 14.23 12.24 25.50
C PHE A 298 14.62 13.21 26.61
N HIS A 299 15.91 13.46 26.74
CA HIS A 299 16.53 14.44 27.64
C HIS A 299 17.22 15.55 26.83
N ALA A 300 16.80 16.81 26.99
CA ALA A 300 17.30 17.93 26.18
C ALA A 300 18.71 18.41 26.57
N ASP A 301 19.06 18.19 27.83
CA ASP A 301 20.31 18.57 28.48
C ASP A 301 21.40 17.49 28.36
N TRP A 302 21.05 16.30 27.86
CA TRP A 302 22.00 15.21 27.67
C TRP A 302 22.83 15.39 26.41
N VAL A 303 24.15 15.29 26.58
CA VAL A 303 25.14 15.49 25.52
C VAL A 303 24.96 14.53 24.34
N PHE A 304 24.61 13.26 24.59
CA PHE A 304 24.33 12.29 23.52
C PHE A 304 23.11 12.67 22.70
N HIS A 305 22.06 13.16 23.34
CA HIS A 305 20.84 13.53 22.63
C HIS A 305 21.02 14.81 21.81
N GLN A 306 21.75 15.78 22.35
CA GLN A 306 22.17 16.97 21.61
C GLN A 306 23.04 16.61 20.41
N TYR A 307 24.06 15.75 20.63
CA TYR A 307 24.95 15.29 19.57
C TYR A 307 24.21 14.50 18.50
N ALA A 308 23.31 13.58 18.90
CA ALA A 308 22.54 12.76 17.98
C ALA A 308 21.62 13.61 17.09
N LEU A 309 20.99 14.65 17.65
CA LEU A 309 20.17 15.58 16.87
C LEU A 309 21.03 16.40 15.90
N ALA A 310 22.13 16.99 16.39
CA ALA A 310 23.03 17.79 15.57
C ALA A 310 23.67 16.98 14.42
N SER A 311 24.01 15.73 14.71
CA SER A 311 24.63 14.80 13.75
C SER A 311 23.63 13.97 12.97
N LYS A 312 22.32 14.19 13.17
CA LYS A 312 21.21 13.49 12.50
C LYS A 312 21.35 11.96 12.55
N LEU A 313 21.65 11.41 13.73
CA LEU A 313 21.84 9.96 13.93
C LEU A 313 20.54 9.15 13.93
N GLY A 314 19.40 9.83 13.78
CA GLY A 314 18.08 9.22 13.78
C GLY A 314 17.55 8.85 15.17
N PRO A 315 16.48 8.06 15.24
CA PRO A 315 15.88 7.61 16.49
C PRO A 315 16.86 6.76 17.33
N PRO A 316 16.74 6.77 18.67
CA PRO A 316 17.51 5.87 19.52
C PRO A 316 17.07 4.41 19.33
N LEU A 317 17.94 3.50 19.74
CA LEU A 317 17.66 2.07 19.87
C LEU A 317 17.89 1.66 21.34
N GLY A 318 16.94 2.05 22.19
CA GLY A 318 16.97 1.84 23.63
C GLY A 318 17.65 2.95 24.44
N GLU A 319 17.59 2.80 25.76
CA GLU A 319 18.16 3.74 26.73
C GLU A 319 19.70 3.76 26.74
N ASN A 320 20.26 4.89 27.21
CA ASN A 320 21.67 5.00 27.57
C ASN A 320 22.05 3.98 28.66
N ALA A 321 23.25 3.41 28.58
CA ALA A 321 23.74 2.45 29.55
C ALA A 321 25.24 2.57 29.78
N LEU A 322 25.72 1.93 30.86
CA LEU A 322 27.13 1.83 31.19
C LEU A 322 27.68 0.46 30.80
N VAL A 323 28.94 0.43 30.39
CA VAL A 323 29.70 -0.81 30.14
C VAL A 323 31.14 -0.65 30.63
N THR A 324 31.73 -1.73 31.14
CA THR A 324 33.12 -1.75 31.58
C THR A 324 33.95 -2.60 30.63
N VAL A 325 35.03 -2.03 30.10
CA VAL A 325 36.00 -2.72 29.24
C VAL A 325 37.40 -2.48 29.79
N ASP A 326 38.14 -3.55 30.05
CA ASP A 326 39.50 -3.50 30.61
C ASP A 326 39.62 -2.59 31.86
N GLY A 327 38.62 -2.66 32.74
CA GLY A 327 38.57 -1.86 33.98
C GLY A 327 38.19 -0.38 33.79
N VAL A 328 37.91 0.06 32.55
CA VAL A 328 37.47 1.42 32.23
C VAL A 328 35.97 1.42 31.96
N GLN A 329 35.24 2.33 32.61
CA GLN A 329 33.81 2.50 32.40
C GLN A 329 33.52 3.48 31.25
N TYR A 330 32.56 3.11 30.42
CA TYR A 330 32.05 3.90 29.30
C TYR A 330 30.53 4.04 29.42
N SER A 331 30.00 5.21 29.07
CA SER A 331 28.57 5.36 28.77
C SER A 331 28.37 5.19 27.28
N PHE A 332 27.27 4.57 26.87
CA PHE A 332 26.93 4.40 25.47
C PHE A 332 25.42 4.42 25.22
N GLN A 333 25.03 4.86 24.03
CA GLN A 333 23.64 4.81 23.58
C GLN A 333 23.59 4.53 22.07
N PRO A 334 22.95 3.43 21.66
CA PRO A 334 22.71 3.16 20.25
C PRO A 334 21.67 4.10 19.64
N PHE A 335 21.97 4.65 18.46
CA PHE A 335 21.02 5.34 17.58
C PHE A 335 20.94 4.61 16.25
N ALA A 336 19.97 4.98 15.43
CA ALA A 336 19.71 4.33 14.16
C ALA A 336 20.95 4.25 13.26
N LEU A 337 21.72 5.34 13.15
CA LEU A 337 22.88 5.40 12.26
C LEU A 337 24.22 5.09 12.92
N ASP A 338 24.33 5.23 14.24
CA ASP A 338 25.58 4.96 14.97
C ASP A 338 25.33 4.80 16.47
N THR A 339 26.30 4.22 17.18
CA THR A 339 26.28 4.17 18.65
C THR A 339 27.22 5.24 19.20
N LEU A 340 26.67 6.13 20.03
CA LEU A 340 27.47 7.11 20.75
C LEU A 340 28.05 6.49 22.01
N PHE A 341 29.27 6.88 22.36
CA PHE A 341 29.90 6.51 23.61
C PHE A 341 30.85 7.59 24.11
N ASN A 342 31.14 7.60 25.41
CA ASN A 342 32.18 8.41 26.02
C ASN A 342 32.78 7.66 27.22
N ARG A 343 34.03 7.99 27.57
CA ARG A 343 34.66 7.46 28.78
C ARG A 343 34.08 8.17 30.01
N VAL A 344 33.80 7.45 31.10
CA VAL A 344 33.35 8.04 32.37
C VAL A 344 34.57 8.44 33.22
N PRO A 345 34.62 9.65 33.83
CA PRO A 345 33.57 10.68 33.89
C PRO A 345 33.70 11.78 32.82
N ASN A 346 34.41 11.54 31.71
CA ASN A 346 34.61 12.52 30.64
C ASN A 346 33.36 12.60 29.74
N TRP A 347 32.29 13.20 30.26
CA TRP A 347 30.99 13.27 29.58
C TRP A 347 30.98 14.13 28.30
N SER A 348 31.89 15.09 28.17
CA SER A 348 31.97 15.97 27.00
C SER A 348 32.64 15.32 25.78
N ASP A 349 33.42 14.25 25.95
CA ASP A 349 34.15 13.57 24.88
C ASP A 349 33.26 12.50 24.19
N VAL A 350 32.23 12.98 23.48
CA VAL A 350 31.30 12.12 22.74
C VAL A 350 31.96 11.61 21.47
N ARG A 351 32.02 10.29 21.33
CA ARG A 351 32.61 9.58 20.20
C ARG A 351 31.61 8.63 19.57
N ARG A 352 31.88 8.24 18.31
CA ARG A 352 31.03 7.30 17.56
C ARG A 352 31.69 5.94 17.46
N LEU A 353 30.92 4.87 17.61
CA LEU A 353 31.40 3.51 17.48
C LEU A 353 31.99 3.23 16.09
N SER A 354 31.42 3.84 15.03
CA SER A 354 31.95 3.74 13.67
C SER A 354 33.39 4.24 13.52
N GLU A 355 33.84 5.18 14.37
CA GLU A 355 35.22 5.69 14.36
C GLU A 355 36.24 4.63 14.81
N LEU A 356 35.78 3.55 15.45
CA LEU A 356 36.60 2.43 15.87
C LEU A 356 36.69 1.32 14.82
N ALA A 357 35.97 1.42 13.69
CA ALA A 357 35.79 0.30 12.76
C ALA A 357 37.12 -0.23 12.16
N GLY A 358 38.03 0.67 11.79
CA GLY A 358 39.27 0.34 11.07
C GLY A 358 40.51 0.10 11.94
N THR A 359 40.38 0.14 13.26
CA THR A 359 41.54 -0.03 14.16
C THR A 359 42.00 -1.48 14.25
N ALA A 360 43.31 -1.69 14.35
CA ALA A 360 43.94 -2.97 14.67
C ALA A 360 44.47 -3.02 16.11
N ASP A 361 44.37 -1.92 16.86
CA ASP A 361 44.81 -1.87 18.26
C ASP A 361 43.96 -2.82 19.13
N PRO A 362 44.55 -3.81 19.83
CA PRO A 362 43.80 -4.82 20.56
C PRO A 362 42.84 -4.27 21.62
N ALA A 363 43.22 -3.20 22.33
CA ALA A 363 42.36 -2.59 23.35
C ALA A 363 41.14 -1.91 22.72
N THR A 364 41.37 -1.16 21.64
CA THR A 364 40.29 -0.51 20.89
C THR A 364 39.37 -1.52 20.21
N VAL A 365 39.90 -2.64 19.71
CA VAL A 365 39.11 -3.75 19.15
C VAL A 365 38.18 -4.35 20.21
N ARG A 366 38.68 -4.62 21.44
CA ARG A 366 37.84 -5.12 22.54
C ARG A 366 36.73 -4.14 22.90
N LEU A 367 37.04 -2.84 22.97
CA LEU A 367 36.03 -1.80 23.20
C LEU A 367 34.97 -1.79 22.10
N ARG A 368 35.39 -1.77 20.83
CA ARG A 368 34.49 -1.82 19.66
C ARG A 368 33.55 -3.03 19.72
N ASP A 369 34.11 -4.23 19.89
CA ASP A 369 33.32 -5.46 19.86
C ASP A 369 32.40 -5.59 21.08
N THR A 370 32.79 -5.04 22.24
CA THR A 370 31.91 -4.95 23.41
C THR A 370 30.73 -4.01 23.14
N LEU A 371 30.98 -2.82 22.59
CA LEU A 371 29.93 -1.85 22.26
C LEU A 371 28.99 -2.37 21.16
N LEU A 372 29.52 -3.09 20.16
CA LEU A 372 28.71 -3.77 19.15
C LEU A 372 27.85 -4.88 19.76
N THR A 373 28.42 -5.69 20.67
CA THR A 373 27.65 -6.71 21.40
C THR A 373 26.47 -6.10 22.14
N GLN A 374 26.70 -4.99 22.85
CA GLN A 374 25.61 -4.28 23.54
C GLN A 374 24.60 -3.67 22.56
N THR A 375 25.05 -3.15 21.42
CA THR A 375 24.19 -2.57 20.38
C THR A 375 23.28 -3.63 19.75
N TYR A 376 23.83 -4.79 19.35
CA TYR A 376 23.06 -5.90 18.77
C TYR A 376 22.05 -6.50 19.75
N ALA A 377 22.40 -6.56 21.04
CA ALA A 377 21.48 -7.03 22.07
C ALA A 377 20.19 -6.18 22.16
N ARG A 378 20.23 -4.89 21.79
CA ARG A 378 19.03 -4.03 21.77
C ARG A 378 17.99 -4.43 20.73
N SER A 379 18.38 -5.18 19.70
CA SER A 379 17.46 -5.73 18.70
C SER A 379 17.20 -7.23 18.91
N GLY A 380 17.64 -7.81 20.03
CA GLY A 380 17.57 -9.25 20.28
C GLY A 380 18.57 -10.07 19.45
N ALA A 381 19.54 -9.42 18.79
CA ALA A 381 20.54 -10.10 17.97
C ALA A 381 21.82 -10.40 18.77
N ILE A 382 22.53 -11.45 18.37
CA ILE A 382 23.87 -11.76 18.90
C ILE A 382 24.90 -11.22 17.92
N TYR A 383 25.89 -10.47 18.42
CA TYR A 383 26.99 -9.99 17.59
C TYR A 383 28.05 -11.08 17.41
N HIS A 384 28.40 -11.31 16.15
CA HIS A 384 29.43 -12.24 15.70
C HIS A 384 30.46 -11.46 14.85
N PRO A 385 31.69 -11.23 15.35
CA PRO A 385 32.68 -10.39 14.65
C PRO A 385 33.21 -11.04 13.35
N ASP A 386 33.09 -12.36 13.23
CA ASP A 386 33.54 -13.24 12.15
C ASP A 386 32.46 -13.51 11.09
N TRP A 387 31.20 -13.14 11.32
CA TRP A 387 30.12 -13.33 10.36
C TRP A 387 30.15 -12.28 9.25
N ALA A 388 29.98 -12.73 8.00
CA ALA A 388 30.03 -11.88 6.80
C ALA A 388 29.02 -10.72 6.86
N PHE A 389 27.77 -10.96 7.28
CA PHE A 389 26.76 -9.90 7.45
C PHE A 389 27.21 -8.81 8.41
N HIS A 390 27.77 -9.19 9.57
CA HIS A 390 28.18 -8.23 10.58
C HIS A 390 29.44 -7.47 10.17
N GLN A 391 30.39 -8.12 9.49
CA GLN A 391 31.58 -7.46 8.96
C GLN A 391 31.22 -6.43 7.89
N LEU A 392 30.34 -6.82 6.95
CA LEU A 392 29.92 -5.94 5.86
C LEU A 392 28.99 -4.82 6.34
N ALA A 393 28.12 -5.08 7.33
CA ALA A 393 27.30 -4.03 7.91
C ALA A 393 28.15 -2.91 8.55
N ARG A 394 29.25 -3.25 9.21
CA ARG A 394 30.24 -2.28 9.71
C ARG A 394 30.95 -1.56 8.56
N ALA A 395 31.45 -2.32 7.59
CA ALA A 395 32.19 -1.76 6.46
C ALA A 395 31.35 -0.81 5.59
N TRP A 396 30.06 -1.09 5.45
CA TRP A 396 29.11 -0.27 4.68
C TRP A 396 28.34 0.73 5.55
N ASN A 397 28.63 0.80 6.85
CA ASN A 397 27.98 1.69 7.80
C ASN A 397 26.44 1.65 7.73
N LEU A 398 25.86 0.46 7.83
CA LEU A 398 24.41 0.26 7.65
C LEU A 398 23.56 0.67 8.86
N GLY A 399 24.20 1.20 9.90
CA GLY A 399 23.57 1.57 11.16
C GLY A 399 23.23 0.38 12.04
N ALA A 400 22.35 0.59 13.01
CA ALA A 400 21.99 -0.40 14.00
C ALA A 400 21.24 -1.61 13.41
N PRO A 401 21.44 -2.83 13.94
CA PRO A 401 20.65 -3.98 13.53
C PRO A 401 19.19 -3.82 13.99
N LEU A 402 18.26 -4.25 13.15
CA LEU A 402 16.82 -4.27 13.44
C LEU A 402 16.28 -5.70 13.57
N SER A 403 17.12 -6.71 13.31
CA SER A 403 16.78 -8.12 13.46
C SER A 403 18.02 -8.97 13.80
N GLU A 404 17.77 -10.18 14.29
CA GLU A 404 18.73 -11.30 14.15
C GLU A 404 18.89 -11.70 12.67
N SER A 405 19.85 -12.59 12.39
CA SER A 405 19.95 -13.24 11.07
C SER A 405 19.01 -14.45 11.01
N TYR A 406 18.18 -14.57 9.98
CA TYR A 406 17.22 -15.67 9.83
C TYR A 406 17.00 -16.03 8.36
N ARG A 407 16.23 -17.10 8.12
CA ARG A 407 15.92 -17.57 6.76
C ARG A 407 14.61 -16.99 6.24
N LEU A 408 14.62 -16.59 4.97
CA LEU A 408 13.47 -16.15 4.21
C LEU A 408 13.28 -17.05 2.99
N ALA A 409 12.07 -17.54 2.77
CA ALA A 409 11.69 -18.29 1.58
C ALA A 409 11.03 -17.36 0.55
N THR A 410 11.54 -17.33 -0.68
CA THR A 410 10.85 -16.66 -1.80
C THR A 410 10.84 -17.58 -3.02
N GLY A 411 9.66 -18.04 -3.43
CA GLY A 411 9.54 -19.08 -4.45
C GLY A 411 10.22 -20.38 -4.02
N ALA A 412 11.09 -20.91 -4.88
CA ALA A 412 11.86 -22.14 -4.60
C ALA A 412 13.20 -21.88 -3.88
N ALA A 413 13.63 -20.61 -3.75
CA ALA A 413 14.91 -20.25 -3.18
C ALA A 413 14.80 -19.91 -1.69
N GLN A 414 15.87 -20.21 -0.95
CA GLN A 414 16.04 -19.82 0.45
C GLN A 414 17.13 -18.76 0.54
N TYR A 415 16.90 -17.76 1.37
CA TYR A 415 17.83 -16.66 1.61
C TYR A 415 18.15 -16.56 3.09
N GLY A 416 19.42 -16.31 3.43
CA GLY A 416 19.76 -15.75 4.74
C GLY A 416 19.56 -14.24 4.66
N ILE A 417 18.91 -13.63 5.66
CA ILE A 417 18.64 -12.19 5.70
C ILE A 417 18.88 -11.61 7.08
N GLN A 418 19.28 -10.34 7.11
CA GLN A 418 19.31 -9.52 8.33
C GLN A 418 19.05 -8.06 7.99
N VAL A 419 18.16 -7.43 8.76
CA VAL A 419 17.72 -6.06 8.56
C VAL A 419 18.59 -5.12 9.40
N TYR A 420 19.11 -4.07 8.78
CA TYR A 420 19.85 -2.96 9.41
C TYR A 420 19.11 -1.65 9.17
N ALA A 421 19.43 -0.62 9.95
CA ALA A 421 18.73 0.66 9.90
C ALA A 421 18.58 1.24 8.48
N THR A 422 19.60 1.13 7.63
CA THR A 422 19.57 1.75 6.30
C THR A 422 19.45 0.77 5.14
N ASP A 423 19.58 -0.54 5.36
CA ASP A 423 19.56 -1.54 4.29
C ASP A 423 19.35 -2.96 4.84
N THR A 424 18.96 -3.88 3.97
CA THR A 424 18.82 -5.30 4.32
C THR A 424 19.89 -6.09 3.60
N LEU A 425 20.66 -6.84 4.39
CA LEU A 425 21.62 -7.80 3.85
C LEU A 425 20.92 -9.12 3.57
N TYR A 426 21.27 -9.72 2.43
CA TYR A 426 20.80 -11.03 2.07
C TYR A 426 21.86 -11.83 1.32
N ASN A 427 21.77 -13.16 1.38
CA ASN A 427 22.55 -14.08 0.56
C ASN A 427 21.67 -15.26 0.17
N ILE A 428 21.95 -15.91 -0.97
CA ILE A 428 21.27 -17.16 -1.32
C ILE A 428 21.83 -18.31 -0.47
N VAL A 429 20.99 -19.23 -0.01
CA VAL A 429 21.40 -20.42 0.75
C VAL A 429 21.66 -21.56 -0.23
N PRO A 430 22.83 -22.25 -0.16
CA PRO A 430 23.85 -22.20 0.90
C PRO A 430 25.07 -21.28 0.62
N ALA A 431 25.00 -20.35 -0.33
CA ALA A 431 26.10 -19.42 -0.63
C ALA A 431 26.21 -18.27 0.40
N TRP A 432 26.58 -18.61 1.64
CA TRP A 432 26.65 -17.67 2.77
C TRP A 432 27.59 -16.48 2.59
N ASN A 433 28.62 -16.61 1.75
CA ASN A 433 29.60 -15.56 1.51
C ASN A 433 29.21 -14.58 0.39
N ASP A 434 28.18 -14.88 -0.42
CA ASP A 434 27.69 -13.99 -1.48
C ASP A 434 26.64 -13.01 -0.91
N VAL A 435 27.12 -12.12 -0.03
CA VAL A 435 26.29 -11.13 0.66
C VAL A 435 26.01 -9.95 -0.26
N ARG A 436 24.73 -9.61 -0.39
CA ARG A 436 24.20 -8.54 -1.23
C ARG A 436 23.28 -7.63 -0.42
N ARG A 437 23.01 -6.44 -0.95
CA ARG A 437 22.15 -5.42 -0.35
C ARG A 437 20.83 -5.26 -1.10
N LEU A 438 19.74 -5.06 -0.38
CA LEU A 438 18.45 -4.73 -0.98
C LEU A 438 18.55 -3.46 -1.85
N SER A 439 19.30 -2.45 -1.41
CA SER A 439 19.55 -1.23 -2.21
C SER A 439 20.28 -1.47 -3.55
N GLN A 440 20.96 -2.61 -3.73
CA GLN A 440 21.55 -2.98 -5.03
C GLN A 440 20.51 -3.58 -5.97
N LEU A 441 19.46 -4.20 -5.41
CA LEU A 441 18.32 -4.67 -6.18
C LEU A 441 17.41 -3.52 -6.61
N VAL A 442 17.38 -2.46 -5.81
CA VAL A 442 16.60 -1.23 -6.03
C VAL A 442 17.57 -0.04 -6.11
N PRO A 443 18.23 0.21 -7.27
CA PRO A 443 19.23 1.26 -7.36
C PRO A 443 18.67 2.59 -6.87
N ALA A 444 19.40 3.23 -5.95
CA ALA A 444 19.04 4.51 -5.35
C ALA A 444 18.64 5.51 -6.44
N LEU A 445 17.46 6.10 -6.27
CA LEU A 445 16.91 7.11 -7.14
C LEU A 445 17.92 8.25 -7.30
N ALA A 446 18.56 8.34 -8.47
CA ALA A 446 19.37 9.50 -8.81
C ALA A 446 18.49 10.75 -8.69
N ALA A 447 18.99 11.72 -7.93
CA ALA A 447 18.32 12.97 -7.60
C ALA A 447 17.61 13.58 -8.82
N ARG A 448 16.28 13.71 -8.73
CA ARG A 448 15.50 14.62 -9.58
C ARG A 448 14.87 15.67 -8.69
N PRO A 449 14.89 16.95 -9.09
CA PRO A 449 14.43 18.03 -8.23
C PRO A 449 12.94 17.87 -7.93
N ALA A 450 12.53 18.35 -6.75
CA ALA A 450 11.13 18.50 -6.39
C ALA A 450 10.44 19.38 -7.44
N VAL A 451 9.65 18.79 -8.33
CA VAL A 451 8.85 19.53 -9.32
C VAL A 451 7.59 20.06 -8.64
N LEU A 452 7.72 20.85 -7.56
CA LEU A 452 6.60 21.59 -6.96
C LEU A 452 7.12 22.81 -6.19
N SER A 453 7.86 23.68 -6.86
CA SER A 453 7.90 25.09 -6.45
C SER A 453 8.10 25.95 -7.69
N MET A 454 7.01 26.46 -8.25
CA MET A 454 6.92 27.81 -8.83
C MET A 454 5.43 28.11 -8.99
N ARG A 455 4.94 28.98 -8.11
CA ARG A 455 3.63 29.61 -8.22
C ARG A 455 3.74 30.66 -9.33
N ASP A 456 2.75 30.71 -10.19
CA ASP A 456 2.37 31.97 -10.84
C ASP A 456 0.88 32.20 -10.57
N GLU A 457 0.61 33.31 -9.89
CA GLU A 457 -0.67 33.70 -9.36
C GLU A 457 -1.53 34.34 -10.46
N ARG A 458 -2.66 33.70 -10.81
CA ARG A 458 -3.79 34.40 -11.43
C ARG A 458 -5.12 33.91 -10.82
N PRO A 459 -6.06 34.80 -10.47
CA PRO A 459 -7.32 34.39 -9.86
C PRO A 459 -8.33 33.91 -10.92
N MET A 460 -9.08 32.85 -10.57
CA MET A 460 -10.27 32.39 -11.29
C MET A 460 -11.54 32.97 -10.64
N PRO A 461 -12.61 33.23 -11.40
CA PRO A 461 -13.83 33.88 -10.90
C PRO A 461 -14.76 32.94 -10.14
N ALA A 462 -15.58 33.51 -9.26
CA ALA A 462 -16.50 32.82 -8.36
C ALA A 462 -17.75 32.25 -9.07
N LEU A 463 -18.21 31.08 -8.61
CA LEU A 463 -19.48 30.46 -9.00
C LEU A 463 -20.53 30.71 -7.90
N GLY A 464 -21.70 31.21 -8.32
CA GLY A 464 -22.83 31.57 -7.46
C GLY A 464 -23.78 30.41 -7.11
N ASP A 465 -24.68 30.73 -6.18
CA ASP A 465 -25.55 29.85 -5.40
C ASP A 465 -26.64 29.06 -6.16
N VAL A 466 -27.05 27.93 -5.58
CA VAL A 466 -28.29 27.22 -5.93
C VAL A 466 -29.09 26.93 -4.65
N PRO A 467 -30.44 27.11 -4.62
CA PRO A 467 -31.23 27.14 -3.40
C PRO A 467 -31.82 25.77 -2.97
N THR A 468 -32.13 25.68 -1.68
CA THR A 468 -32.75 24.57 -0.94
C THR A 468 -34.28 24.72 -0.76
N ALA A 469 -35.06 23.63 -0.87
CA ALA A 469 -36.21 23.31 0.01
C ALA A 469 -36.82 21.91 -0.28
N PRO A 470 -37.46 21.23 0.72
CA PRO A 470 -37.95 19.84 0.64
C PRO A 470 -39.49 19.74 0.54
N PRO A 471 -40.07 18.52 0.43
CA PRO A 471 -41.42 18.27 0.95
C PRO A 471 -41.46 17.21 2.05
N ALA A 472 -42.43 17.40 2.95
CA ALA A 472 -42.70 16.59 4.12
C ALA A 472 -43.83 15.57 3.89
N GLY A 473 -43.82 14.49 4.69
CA GLY A 473 -45.02 13.72 5.05
C GLY A 473 -44.92 12.21 4.89
N ALA A 474 -44.69 11.48 5.99
CA ALA A 474 -45.21 10.12 6.22
C ALA A 474 -45.23 9.81 7.73
N GLN A 475 -46.30 9.16 8.18
CA GLN A 475 -46.63 8.88 9.58
C GLN A 475 -45.78 7.74 10.18
N ALA A 476 -45.60 7.76 11.50
CA ALA A 476 -44.78 6.81 12.26
C ALA A 476 -45.55 5.52 12.63
N GLU A 477 -44.86 4.38 12.53
CA GLU A 477 -45.33 3.05 12.97
C GLU A 477 -44.77 2.65 14.37
N PRO A 478 -45.39 1.67 15.06
CA PRO A 478 -45.19 1.44 16.50
C PRO A 478 -43.87 0.71 16.82
N ALA A 479 -43.29 1.02 17.99
CA ALA A 479 -41.98 0.52 18.41
C ALA A 479 -41.97 -0.99 18.75
N PRO A 480 -41.07 -1.81 18.15
CA PRO A 480 -40.93 -3.23 18.49
C PRO A 480 -39.95 -3.45 19.66
N ALA A 481 -40.17 -4.54 20.41
CA ALA A 481 -39.42 -4.95 21.60
C ALA A 481 -37.89 -4.99 21.40
N ALA A 482 -37.13 -4.69 22.46
CA ALA A 482 -35.68 -4.59 22.43
C ALA A 482 -35.03 -5.98 22.21
N PHE A 483 -34.49 -6.20 21.01
CA PHE A 483 -33.57 -7.31 20.76
C PHE A 483 -32.23 -7.04 21.47
N HIS A 484 -31.55 -8.10 21.90
CA HIS A 484 -30.25 -8.03 22.55
C HIS A 484 -29.24 -8.93 21.82
N ILE A 485 -27.99 -8.46 21.70
CA ILE A 485 -26.88 -9.22 21.13
C ILE A 485 -26.17 -9.96 22.25
N LEU A 486 -26.21 -11.28 22.23
CA LEU A 486 -25.50 -12.15 23.17
C LEU A 486 -24.07 -12.34 22.67
N GLN A 487 -23.07 -12.03 23.49
CA GLN A 487 -21.68 -12.37 23.16
C GLN A 487 -21.48 -13.87 23.32
N TYR A 488 -21.12 -14.56 22.24
CA TYR A 488 -20.85 -15.99 22.28
C TYR A 488 -19.36 -16.23 22.52
N SER A 489 -19.02 -16.66 23.74
CA SER A 489 -17.66 -16.99 24.14
C SER A 489 -17.51 -18.50 24.29
N PRO A 490 -16.79 -19.19 23.41
CA PRO A 490 -16.54 -20.63 23.57
C PRO A 490 -15.71 -20.88 24.84
N ARG A 491 -16.00 -21.97 25.56
CA ARG A 491 -15.30 -22.34 26.80
C ARG A 491 -13.82 -22.72 26.60
N SER A 492 -13.38 -22.92 25.36
CA SER A 492 -12.03 -23.35 25.01
C SER A 492 -11.57 -22.67 23.71
N ALA A 493 -10.74 -21.63 23.84
CA ALA A 493 -10.02 -20.90 22.78
C ALA A 493 -10.75 -19.82 21.96
N THR A 494 -10.00 -18.77 21.61
CA THR A 494 -10.42 -17.65 20.74
C THR A 494 -10.30 -18.05 19.26
N PRO A 495 -11.36 -17.94 18.45
CA PRO A 495 -11.30 -18.23 17.01
C PRO A 495 -10.33 -17.30 16.27
N ALA A 496 -9.67 -17.80 15.22
CA ALA A 496 -8.75 -17.00 14.40
C ALA A 496 -9.52 -16.17 13.35
N ALA A 497 -9.50 -14.84 13.48
CA ALA A 497 -10.01 -13.92 12.48
C ALA A 497 -9.26 -14.07 11.12
N PHE A 498 -9.90 -13.66 10.01
CA PHE A 498 -9.26 -13.57 8.69
C PHE A 498 -8.07 -12.62 8.69
N SER A 499 -8.24 -11.47 9.30
CA SER A 499 -7.20 -10.49 9.58
C SER A 499 -7.81 -9.36 10.42
N SER A 500 -7.02 -8.37 10.81
CA SER A 500 -7.58 -7.05 11.08
C SER A 500 -8.19 -6.47 9.80
N ARG A 501 -9.09 -5.49 9.92
CA ARG A 501 -9.62 -4.78 8.74
C ARG A 501 -8.59 -3.93 8.00
N SER A 502 -7.43 -3.71 8.62
CA SER A 502 -6.30 -2.97 8.01
C SER A 502 -6.72 -1.59 7.48
N GLY A 503 -7.55 -0.87 8.23
CA GLY A 503 -8.07 0.46 7.85
C GLY A 503 -9.25 0.48 6.87
N SER A 504 -9.66 -0.68 6.33
CA SER A 504 -10.87 -0.78 5.51
C SER A 504 -12.12 -0.43 6.32
N LYS A 505 -12.96 0.47 5.78
CA LYS A 505 -14.29 0.75 6.35
C LYS A 505 -15.24 -0.40 6.01
N ILE A 506 -16.11 -0.74 6.95
CA ILE A 506 -17.25 -1.64 6.69
C ILE A 506 -18.17 -0.93 5.69
N GLY A 507 -18.40 -1.58 4.56
CA GLY A 507 -19.20 -1.05 3.46
C GLY A 507 -20.33 -2.00 3.02
N LEU A 508 -20.47 -3.15 3.68
CA LEU A 508 -21.40 -4.22 3.30
C LEU A 508 -21.78 -5.08 4.51
N ILE A 509 -23.01 -5.59 4.50
CA ILE A 509 -23.47 -6.70 5.36
C ILE A 509 -23.84 -7.87 4.43
N VAL A 510 -23.32 -9.06 4.70
CA VAL A 510 -23.56 -10.27 3.92
C VAL A 510 -24.28 -11.30 4.77
N LEU A 511 -25.44 -11.75 4.29
CA LEU A 511 -26.22 -12.81 4.92
C LEU A 511 -25.85 -14.17 4.33
N HIS A 512 -25.73 -15.18 5.19
CA HIS A 512 -25.44 -16.57 4.87
C HIS A 512 -26.50 -17.49 5.48
N GLY A 513 -26.88 -18.56 4.78
CA GLY A 513 -27.77 -19.59 5.31
C GLY A 513 -26.98 -20.67 6.05
N ASP A 514 -27.47 -21.10 7.20
CA ASP A 514 -26.88 -22.19 7.99
C ASP A 514 -27.94 -23.24 8.32
N ALA A 515 -27.66 -24.53 8.09
CA ALA A 515 -28.66 -25.59 8.28
C ALA A 515 -28.95 -25.94 9.76
N GLY A 516 -28.25 -25.32 10.71
CA GLY A 516 -28.51 -25.42 12.14
C GLY A 516 -28.34 -26.82 12.77
N PRO A 517 -28.77 -26.95 14.04
CA PRO A 517 -29.26 -25.90 14.93
C PRO A 517 -28.10 -25.06 15.48
N ALA A 518 -28.44 -23.87 16.01
CA ALA A 518 -27.50 -22.89 16.54
C ALA A 518 -26.38 -23.48 17.39
N GLU A 519 -26.69 -24.37 18.33
CA GLU A 519 -25.70 -24.95 19.23
C GLU A 519 -24.53 -25.62 18.48
N ARG A 520 -24.82 -26.41 17.42
CA ARG A 520 -23.79 -27.08 16.62
C ARG A 520 -23.01 -26.09 15.77
N SER A 521 -23.71 -25.15 15.12
CA SER A 521 -23.11 -24.20 14.19
C SER A 521 -22.21 -23.20 14.92
N LEU A 522 -22.65 -22.70 16.08
CA LEU A 522 -21.86 -21.83 16.95
C LEU A 522 -20.59 -22.54 17.45
N ALA A 523 -20.69 -23.81 17.86
CA ALA A 523 -19.52 -24.61 18.26
C ALA A 523 -18.55 -24.85 17.10
N ALA A 524 -19.06 -25.13 15.89
CA ALA A 524 -18.23 -25.36 14.71
C ALA A 524 -17.51 -24.09 14.22
N MET A 525 -18.21 -22.95 14.14
CA MET A 525 -17.66 -21.68 13.66
C MET A 525 -16.63 -21.07 14.63
N THR A 526 -16.61 -21.53 15.88
CA THR A 526 -15.69 -21.02 16.92
C THR A 526 -14.59 -22.00 17.31
N ALA A 527 -14.49 -23.16 16.65
CA ALA A 527 -13.40 -24.10 16.87
C ALA A 527 -12.05 -23.57 16.36
N ILE A 528 -10.94 -23.96 16.98
CA ILE A 528 -9.56 -23.52 16.61
C ILE A 528 -9.23 -23.80 15.13
N ALA A 529 -9.75 -24.91 14.59
CA ALA A 529 -9.51 -25.33 13.22
C ALA A 529 -10.59 -24.82 12.23
N ALA A 530 -11.47 -23.90 12.64
CA ALA A 530 -12.55 -23.42 11.80
C ALA A 530 -12.02 -22.73 10.54
N GLY A 531 -12.38 -23.27 9.37
CA GLY A 531 -12.03 -22.71 8.06
C GLY A 531 -12.97 -21.59 7.59
N ALA A 532 -14.08 -21.35 8.31
CA ALA A 532 -15.05 -20.30 8.01
C ALA A 532 -15.79 -19.87 9.28
N MET A 533 -16.04 -18.56 9.44
CA MET A 533 -16.83 -17.99 10.54
C MET A 533 -17.51 -16.68 10.12
N THR A 534 -18.67 -16.36 10.69
CA THR A 534 -19.35 -15.07 10.56
C THR A 534 -19.10 -14.17 11.78
N HIS A 535 -19.48 -12.89 11.68
CA HIS A 535 -19.42 -11.97 12.82
C HIS A 535 -20.60 -12.17 13.76
N TYR A 536 -21.78 -12.46 13.18
CA TYR A 536 -23.01 -12.70 13.91
C TYR A 536 -23.70 -13.99 13.44
N TYR A 537 -24.51 -14.58 14.31
CA TYR A 537 -25.39 -15.71 14.03
C TYR A 537 -26.78 -15.41 14.61
N VAL A 538 -27.84 -15.61 13.83
CA VAL A 538 -29.23 -15.42 14.28
C VAL A 538 -29.93 -16.77 14.33
N ALA A 539 -30.36 -17.20 15.51
CA ALA A 539 -31.01 -18.49 15.75
C ALA A 539 -32.51 -18.47 15.47
N SER A 540 -33.10 -19.66 15.31
CA SER A 540 -34.51 -19.84 14.95
C SER A 540 -35.52 -19.36 16.01
N ASP A 541 -35.10 -19.05 17.23
CA ASP A 541 -35.93 -18.43 18.28
C ASP A 541 -35.85 -16.89 18.29
N GLY A 542 -35.00 -16.29 17.45
CA GLY A 542 -34.75 -14.85 17.43
C GLY A 542 -33.54 -14.39 18.25
N ALA A 543 -32.82 -15.29 18.91
CA ALA A 543 -31.59 -14.96 19.60
C ALA A 543 -30.47 -14.56 18.61
N ILE A 544 -29.71 -13.53 18.96
CA ILE A 544 -28.61 -13.00 18.15
C ILE A 544 -27.31 -13.20 18.91
N TYR A 545 -26.36 -13.92 18.30
CA TYR A 545 -25.06 -14.20 18.87
C TYR A 545 -23.96 -13.44 18.10
N GLN A 546 -23.08 -12.73 18.81
CA GLN A 546 -21.86 -12.18 18.23
C GLN A 546 -20.69 -13.14 18.48
N LEU A 547 -20.01 -13.52 17.41
CA LEU A 547 -18.91 -14.50 17.38
C LEU A 547 -17.54 -13.85 17.20
N LEU A 548 -17.50 -12.70 16.54
CA LEU A 548 -16.28 -11.94 16.29
C LEU A 548 -16.55 -10.43 16.40
N ASP A 549 -15.61 -9.68 16.97
CA ASP A 549 -15.68 -8.22 17.04
C ASP A 549 -15.73 -7.61 15.63
N ASP A 550 -16.58 -6.60 15.45
CA ASP A 550 -16.74 -5.89 14.19
C ASP A 550 -15.43 -5.27 13.70
N ALA A 551 -14.46 -4.94 14.54
CA ALA A 551 -13.17 -4.36 14.16
C ALA A 551 -12.24 -5.36 13.42
N LEU A 552 -12.54 -6.66 13.50
CA LEU A 552 -11.81 -7.72 12.82
C LEU A 552 -12.56 -8.16 11.57
N ALA A 553 -11.85 -8.77 10.62
CA ALA A 553 -12.45 -9.37 9.44
C ALA A 553 -12.70 -10.87 9.70
N ALA A 554 -13.93 -11.34 9.55
CA ALA A 554 -14.26 -12.76 9.64
C ALA A 554 -13.97 -13.52 8.32
N TRP A 555 -13.68 -14.82 8.41
CA TRP A 555 -13.61 -15.74 7.26
C TRP A 555 -15.02 -16.15 6.80
N HIS A 556 -15.87 -15.21 6.34
CA HIS A 556 -17.27 -15.53 6.01
C HIS A 556 -17.58 -15.59 4.52
N ALA A 557 -16.87 -14.84 3.68
CA ALA A 557 -17.21 -14.69 2.27
C ALA A 557 -16.03 -15.08 1.37
N GLY A 558 -14.88 -14.43 1.57
CA GLY A 558 -13.77 -14.51 0.63
C GLY A 558 -14.11 -13.77 -0.66
N LEU A 559 -13.84 -14.39 -1.82
CA LEU A 559 -14.02 -13.77 -3.13
C LEU A 559 -15.50 -13.73 -3.55
N ALA A 560 -16.02 -12.52 -3.75
CA ALA A 560 -17.41 -12.27 -4.10
C ALA A 560 -17.55 -11.30 -5.28
N GLU A 561 -18.57 -11.48 -6.11
CA GLU A 561 -19.03 -10.59 -7.17
C GLU A 561 -19.83 -9.43 -6.56
N TRP A 562 -19.12 -8.39 -6.13
CA TRP A 562 -19.74 -7.21 -5.52
C TRP A 562 -19.39 -5.95 -6.31
N ARG A 563 -20.39 -5.11 -6.62
CA ARG A 563 -20.25 -3.89 -7.46
C ARG A 563 -19.63 -4.16 -8.84
N GLY A 564 -20.02 -5.27 -9.46
CA GLY A 564 -19.58 -5.66 -10.80
C GLY A 564 -18.12 -6.13 -10.87
N ARG A 565 -17.52 -6.51 -9.73
CA ARG A 565 -16.13 -6.98 -9.63
C ARG A 565 -16.04 -8.14 -8.63
N ARG A 566 -15.54 -9.30 -9.06
CA ARG A 566 -14.99 -10.32 -8.13
C ARG A 566 -13.85 -9.79 -7.26
N GLN A 567 -14.01 -9.77 -5.95
CA GLN A 567 -13.02 -9.27 -5.00
C GLN A 567 -13.20 -9.91 -3.62
N ASN A 568 -12.15 -9.95 -2.80
CA ASN A 568 -12.31 -10.47 -1.44
C ASN A 568 -13.01 -9.41 -0.58
N ILE A 569 -14.20 -9.71 -0.10
CA ILE A 569 -15.00 -8.74 0.66
C ILE A 569 -14.83 -8.86 2.18
N ASN A 570 -14.14 -9.89 2.69
CA ASN A 570 -14.04 -10.15 4.15
C ASN A 570 -13.63 -8.93 4.98
N ARG A 571 -12.72 -8.08 4.48
CA ARG A 571 -12.26 -6.88 5.20
C ARG A 571 -13.24 -5.71 5.17
N VAL A 572 -14.11 -5.65 4.16
CA VAL A 572 -15.07 -4.58 3.94
C VAL A 572 -16.50 -4.98 4.28
N SER A 573 -16.73 -6.23 4.71
CA SER A 573 -18.06 -6.72 5.07
C SER A 573 -18.17 -7.23 6.51
N LEU A 574 -19.39 -7.16 7.04
CA LEU A 574 -19.85 -7.97 8.16
C LEU A 574 -20.59 -9.19 7.62
N GLY A 575 -20.41 -10.33 8.28
CA GLY A 575 -21.06 -11.59 7.92
C GLY A 575 -22.07 -11.97 8.99
N LEU A 576 -23.29 -12.29 8.58
CA LEU A 576 -24.40 -12.72 9.44
C LEU A 576 -24.86 -14.09 8.96
N ALA A 577 -24.71 -15.13 9.78
CA ALA A 577 -25.29 -16.45 9.51
C ALA A 577 -26.71 -16.52 10.07
N ILE A 578 -27.60 -17.19 9.34
CA ILE A 578 -29.03 -17.31 9.68
C ILE A 578 -29.38 -18.80 9.73
N GLU A 579 -29.81 -19.27 10.89
CA GLU A 579 -30.29 -20.65 11.04
C GLU A 579 -31.50 -20.92 10.14
N ARG A 580 -31.49 -22.06 9.46
CA ARG A 580 -32.58 -22.55 8.64
C ARG A 580 -33.10 -23.85 9.25
N GLY A 581 -34.17 -23.75 10.02
CA GLY A 581 -34.83 -24.90 10.61
C GLY A 581 -35.58 -25.74 9.57
N PRO A 582 -36.09 -26.93 9.94
CA PRO A 582 -36.84 -27.81 9.04
C PRO A 582 -38.11 -27.17 8.45
N ALA A 583 -38.71 -26.22 9.19
CA ALA A 583 -39.88 -25.45 8.76
C ALA A 583 -39.52 -24.13 8.04
N GLY A 584 -38.23 -23.92 7.72
CA GLY A 584 -37.72 -22.66 7.16
C GLY A 584 -37.35 -21.64 8.24
N TYR A 585 -37.54 -20.36 7.93
CA TYR A 585 -37.19 -19.23 8.78
C TYR A 585 -38.39 -18.81 9.63
N THR A 586 -38.19 -18.63 10.93
CA THR A 586 -39.28 -18.28 11.85
C THR A 586 -39.48 -16.77 11.92
N GLU A 587 -40.70 -16.36 12.26
CA GLU A 587 -41.03 -14.95 12.43
C GLU A 587 -40.17 -14.23 13.53
N PRO A 588 -39.90 -14.83 14.72
CA PRO A 588 -38.96 -14.26 15.69
C PRO A 588 -37.56 -14.02 15.14
N GLN A 589 -37.02 -14.98 14.37
CA GLN A 589 -35.71 -14.87 13.74
C GLN A 589 -35.67 -13.78 12.67
N LEU A 590 -36.71 -13.68 11.83
CA LEU A 590 -36.79 -12.63 10.81
C LEU A 590 -36.85 -11.24 11.42
N ARG A 591 -37.57 -11.05 12.54
CA ARG A 591 -37.55 -9.77 13.28
C ARG A 591 -36.20 -9.47 13.90
N GLY A 592 -35.56 -10.45 14.54
CA GLY A 592 -34.24 -10.27 15.16
C GLY A 592 -33.16 -9.92 14.14
N LEU A 593 -33.17 -10.60 12.99
CA LEU A 593 -32.29 -10.30 11.87
C LEU A 593 -32.54 -8.90 11.29
N ALA A 594 -33.80 -8.49 11.13
CA ALA A 594 -34.14 -7.16 10.61
C ALA A 594 -33.64 -6.05 11.54
N TRP A 595 -33.87 -6.21 12.85
CA TRP A 595 -33.35 -5.29 13.86
C TRP A 595 -31.82 -5.23 13.85
N LEU A 596 -31.14 -6.39 13.74
CA LEU A 596 -29.68 -6.43 13.70
C LEU A 596 -29.12 -5.72 12.46
N ALA A 597 -29.68 -6.00 11.29
CA ALA A 597 -29.26 -5.38 10.05
C ALA A 597 -29.48 -3.86 10.07
N GLN A 598 -30.63 -3.38 10.56
CA GLN A 598 -30.90 -1.95 10.75
C GLN A 598 -29.90 -1.30 11.71
N THR A 599 -29.61 -1.97 12.83
CA THR A 599 -28.67 -1.47 13.85
C THR A 599 -27.26 -1.33 13.29
N LEU A 600 -26.78 -2.34 12.55
CA LEU A 600 -25.45 -2.32 11.92
C LEU A 600 -25.39 -1.30 10.76
N CYS A 601 -26.45 -1.21 9.95
CA CYS A 601 -26.56 -0.18 8.91
C CYS A 601 -26.49 1.22 9.50
N ALA A 602 -27.20 1.49 10.60
CA ALA A 602 -27.15 2.77 11.28
C ALA A 602 -25.75 3.06 11.85
N ARG A 603 -25.15 2.10 12.56
CA ARG A 603 -23.82 2.25 13.17
C ARG A 603 -22.73 2.54 12.13
N TYR A 604 -22.77 1.88 10.99
CA TYR A 604 -21.75 2.00 9.93
C TYR A 604 -22.16 2.92 8.77
N HIS A 605 -23.25 3.67 8.92
CA HIS A 605 -23.77 4.59 7.91
C HIS A 605 -24.00 3.94 6.53
N LEU A 606 -24.53 2.73 6.53
CA LEU A 606 -24.79 1.94 5.32
C LEU A 606 -26.24 2.11 4.85
N PRO A 607 -26.49 2.25 3.54
CA PRO A 607 -27.84 2.16 3.00
C PRO A 607 -28.37 0.72 3.08
N ALA A 608 -29.69 0.53 3.06
CA ALA A 608 -30.31 -0.80 3.06
C ALA A 608 -29.82 -1.69 1.88
N GLY A 609 -29.51 -1.08 0.72
CA GLY A 609 -28.92 -1.76 -0.44
C GLY A 609 -27.48 -2.26 -0.24
N ALA A 610 -26.87 -2.01 0.92
CA ALA A 610 -25.59 -2.61 1.32
C ALA A 610 -25.77 -3.94 2.08
N VAL A 611 -27.01 -4.39 2.31
CA VAL A 611 -27.31 -5.73 2.85
C VAL A 611 -27.57 -6.66 1.67
N LEU A 612 -26.76 -7.72 1.52
CA LEU A 612 -26.81 -8.63 0.39
C LEU A 612 -26.79 -10.09 0.84
N ARG A 613 -27.38 -10.99 0.04
CA ARG A 613 -27.24 -12.44 0.24
C ARG A 613 -25.92 -12.92 -0.31
N TRP A 614 -25.34 -13.94 0.32
CA TRP A 614 -24.15 -14.55 -0.23
C TRP A 614 -24.40 -15.19 -1.59
N GLY A 615 -25.55 -15.83 -1.81
CA GLY A 615 -25.92 -16.35 -3.14
C GLY A 615 -25.97 -15.29 -4.25
N ASP A 616 -26.32 -14.04 -3.93
CA ASP A 616 -26.31 -12.92 -4.88
C ASP A 616 -24.87 -12.47 -5.22
N LEU A 617 -23.93 -12.72 -4.31
CA LEU A 617 -22.53 -12.32 -4.40
C LEU A 617 -21.61 -13.45 -4.87
N SER A 618 -21.99 -14.70 -4.69
CA SER A 618 -21.24 -15.86 -5.15
C SER A 618 -22.15 -16.72 -6.02
N PRO A 619 -22.06 -16.59 -7.36
CA PRO A 619 -22.86 -17.40 -8.28
C PRO A 619 -22.67 -18.91 -8.11
N ARG A 620 -21.57 -19.35 -7.50
CA ARG A 620 -21.31 -20.77 -7.18
C ARG A 620 -22.12 -21.26 -5.99
N ASP A 621 -22.55 -20.33 -5.14
CA ASP A 621 -23.34 -20.57 -3.94
C ASP A 621 -24.76 -19.98 -4.11
N ALA A 622 -25.27 -19.92 -5.35
CA ALA A 622 -26.58 -19.32 -5.65
C ALA A 622 -27.76 -19.97 -4.91
N ALA A 623 -27.57 -21.18 -4.38
CA ALA A 623 -28.55 -21.86 -3.52
C ALA A 623 -28.57 -21.33 -2.08
N ASP A 624 -27.53 -20.63 -1.64
CA ASP A 624 -27.46 -20.00 -0.32
C ASP A 624 -28.54 -18.91 -0.19
N LEU A 625 -29.38 -19.05 0.84
CA LEU A 625 -30.55 -18.20 1.08
C LEU A 625 -31.52 -18.07 -0.12
N ALA A 626 -31.55 -19.06 -1.01
CA ALA A 626 -32.46 -19.05 -2.16
C ALA A 626 -33.94 -19.10 -1.74
N ASP A 627 -34.25 -19.76 -0.62
CA ASP A 627 -35.58 -19.89 -0.04
C ASP A 627 -35.88 -18.85 1.06
N PHE A 628 -34.93 -17.95 1.33
CA PHE A 628 -35.10 -16.89 2.32
C PHE A 628 -36.10 -15.83 1.81
N PRO A 629 -37.05 -15.36 2.64
CA PRO A 629 -38.07 -14.38 2.26
C PRO A 629 -37.48 -12.96 2.09
N TRP A 630 -36.65 -12.78 1.07
CA TRP A 630 -35.83 -11.57 0.93
C TRP A 630 -36.62 -10.30 0.66
N ALA A 631 -37.67 -10.36 -0.17
CA ALA A 631 -38.48 -9.17 -0.45
C ALA A 631 -39.13 -8.63 0.84
N GLU A 632 -39.67 -9.54 1.66
CA GLU A 632 -40.23 -9.22 2.97
C GLU A 632 -39.17 -8.68 3.94
N PHE A 633 -38.00 -9.33 4.00
CA PHE A 633 -36.90 -8.87 4.83
C PHE A 633 -36.39 -7.47 4.43
N ILE A 634 -36.21 -7.21 3.13
CA ILE A 634 -35.80 -5.89 2.63
C ILE A 634 -36.84 -4.84 2.96
N GLN A 635 -38.14 -5.14 2.86
CA GLN A 635 -39.19 -4.23 3.32
C GLN A 635 -39.04 -3.90 4.80
N ARG A 636 -38.85 -4.92 5.66
CA ARG A 636 -38.67 -4.73 7.11
C ARG A 636 -37.48 -3.81 7.45
N ILE A 637 -36.38 -3.85 6.70
CA ILE A 637 -35.21 -2.99 6.95
C ILE A 637 -35.26 -1.63 6.23
N SER A 638 -36.20 -1.44 5.28
CA SER A 638 -36.31 -0.22 4.46
C SER A 638 -37.37 0.75 4.97
N VAL A 639 -38.30 0.30 5.82
CA VAL A 639 -39.29 1.17 6.47
C VAL A 639 -38.61 1.88 7.66
N ARG A 640 -38.63 3.22 7.64
CA ARG A 640 -38.37 4.08 8.80
C ARG A 640 -39.66 4.75 9.22
#